data_AF-A0A445EUJ0-F1
#
_entry.id   AF-A0A445EUJ0-F1
#
_cell.length_a   1.000
_cell.length_b   1.000
_cell.length_c   1.000
_cell.angle_alpha   90.00
_cell.angle_beta   90.00
_cell.angle_gamma   90.00
#
_symmetry.space_group_name_H-M   'P 1'
#
loop_
_entity.id
_entity.type
_entity.pdbx_description
1 polymer ?
#
loop_
_entity_poly.entity_id
_entity_poly.type
_entity_poly.pdbx_seq_one_letter_code
_entity_poly.pdbx_strand_id
1 'polypeptide(L)'
;MGTNEWHIERRSSFETESPLARESLNVSETGSLSIVVLGASGDLAKKKTFPALFHLYRQGFLPPKEVHIFGYARTKISDDELRDRLRGYLVPAKDASAKQLDDVSDFLNLIKYVSGSYDSEEGFRLLDKEISEHEYSKNSAEANLGGWTRVVVEKPFGKDLESAEELSTQIGELFEEPQIYRIDHYLGKELVQNMLVLRFANRLFLPLWNRDNIDNVQIVFREDFGTEGRGGYFDQYGIIRDIIQNHLLQVLCLVAMEKPVSLKPEHIRDEKVKVLESVVPISDDEVVLGQYEGYRDDPTVPDESNTPTFATVILRIHNERWEGVPFILKAGKALNSRKAEIRVQFKDVPGQKQGRNEFVIRLQPSEAIYMKLTVKQPGLEMSTVQSELDLSYGQRYQGVTIPEAYERLILDTIRGDQQHFVRRDELKASWKIFTPLLHRIDRGEFKPLPYKPGSRGPAEADELLRKAGYIMASSWEHFGEVANVAQLTGIDAVRLIGMIVKAASTARMHKKNCRQFAQHIKLIGNLLEQLKISELKRYPETREPLEQLEDALRRSYILVNSCQDRSYLYLLAMGWNIVYQFRKAQNEIDRLLRLVPLITLVDNARVRERLEVIEKDQREYTLDDDCQKLQTVILKPEPDKEDSVVLKKTLSCSYPNVPFSEALKKENEKLQLELQYSQAIMDIHQCEFIQRLLDITEVAAYSPEKAHKKVEYSNYSYSDAGGGGKSHSSAEKEKPYKKSDTFPASRSPAPEKDLPSTGGSYQQEDWHTDLLACCSEPCLCIKTCFFPCGTLSKIATVATNRPISSAEACNDLLAYSLILSCCCYTCCIRRKLRKMFNITGGYVDDFLSHFMCCCCALVQEWREVEIRGYYDQNNPSTFTIHGILSEERDGVSHGYESTWCFTQAANYLNIKSLLDLTCQTVADMIKGKTPEEIRKTFNIKNDFTPEEEEEVRRENQWAFE
;
A
#
# COMPACT_ATOMS: atom_id res chain seq x y z
N MET A 1 -64.82 -6.30 -14.18
CA MET A 1 -64.35 -4.91 -14.42
C MET A 1 -63.23 -4.99 -15.45
N GLY A 2 -62.93 -3.91 -16.17
CA GLY A 2 -62.24 -3.98 -17.47
C GLY A 2 -60.87 -4.66 -17.44
N THR A 3 -60.67 -5.59 -18.38
CA THR A 3 -59.35 -6.13 -18.76
C THR A 3 -58.71 -5.14 -19.74
N ASN A 4 -57.75 -4.34 -19.26
CA ASN A 4 -56.89 -3.57 -20.15
C ASN A 4 -55.81 -4.51 -20.71
N GLU A 5 -56.02 -5.00 -21.94
CA GLU A 5 -54.98 -5.69 -22.70
C GLU A 5 -53.94 -4.65 -23.16
N TRP A 6 -52.68 -4.83 -22.73
CA TRP A 6 -51.58 -3.94 -23.07
C TRP A 6 -51.07 -4.27 -24.47
N HIS A 7 -51.55 -3.56 -25.49
CA HIS A 7 -51.00 -3.64 -26.84
C HIS A 7 -49.66 -2.89 -26.92
N ILE A 8 -48.57 -3.64 -26.89
CA ILE A 8 -47.23 -3.12 -27.18
C ILE A 8 -46.96 -3.27 -28.67
N GLU A 9 -47.12 -2.19 -29.43
CA GLU A 9 -46.56 -2.11 -30.78
C GLU A 9 -45.04 -2.08 -30.67
N ARG A 10 -44.38 -3.21 -31.00
CA ARG A 10 -42.95 -3.19 -31.31
C ARG A 10 -42.74 -2.23 -32.49
N ARG A 11 -41.85 -1.24 -32.36
CA ARG A 11 -41.27 -0.57 -33.55
C ARG A 11 -40.86 -1.66 -34.53
N SER A 12 -41.27 -1.54 -35.80
CA SER A 12 -41.20 -2.63 -36.77
C SER A 12 -39.77 -3.17 -36.91
N SER A 13 -39.52 -4.34 -36.29
CA SER A 13 -38.26 -5.06 -36.42
C SER A 13 -38.19 -5.64 -37.83
N PHE A 14 -37.50 -4.93 -38.73
CA PHE A 14 -37.10 -5.49 -40.02
C PHE A 14 -36.29 -6.77 -39.78
N GLU A 15 -36.58 -7.80 -40.57
CA GLU A 15 -36.24 -9.19 -40.26
C GLU A 15 -34.72 -9.38 -40.04
N THR A 16 -34.35 -9.83 -38.85
CA THR A 16 -32.96 -10.13 -38.47
C THR A 16 -32.51 -11.45 -39.10
N GLU A 17 -31.83 -11.36 -40.25
CA GLU A 17 -31.15 -12.51 -40.83
C GLU A 17 -30.07 -13.12 -39.88
N SER A 18 -29.72 -14.37 -40.17
CA SER A 18 -28.96 -15.28 -39.29
C SER A 18 -27.72 -14.68 -38.60
N PRO A 19 -27.50 -14.94 -37.29
CA PRO A 19 -26.30 -14.51 -36.56
C PRO A 19 -24.95 -14.98 -37.13
N LEU A 20 -24.94 -15.98 -38.02
CA LEU A 20 -23.73 -16.65 -38.50
C LEU A 20 -22.92 -15.84 -39.55
N ALA A 21 -23.43 -14.69 -40.02
CA ALA A 21 -22.84 -13.93 -41.12
C ALA A 21 -21.97 -12.72 -40.72
N ARG A 22 -21.74 -12.47 -39.41
CA ARG A 22 -21.10 -11.23 -38.90
C ARG A 22 -19.70 -11.35 -38.32
N GLU A 23 -19.02 -12.49 -38.44
CA GLU A 23 -17.56 -12.54 -38.23
C GLU A 23 -16.83 -12.05 -39.50
N SER A 24 -15.84 -11.16 -39.33
CA SER A 24 -14.94 -10.58 -40.36
C SER A 24 -15.46 -9.49 -41.34
N LEU A 25 -16.17 -8.46 -40.86
CA LEU A 25 -16.25 -7.16 -41.55
C LEU A 25 -16.07 -5.97 -40.59
N ASN A 26 -15.16 -5.05 -40.93
CA ASN A 26 -15.06 -3.74 -40.28
C ASN A 26 -16.19 -2.84 -40.80
N VAL A 27 -17.32 -2.83 -40.10
CA VAL A 27 -18.40 -1.84 -40.34
C VAL A 27 -17.97 -0.51 -39.71
N SER A 28 -18.18 0.61 -40.40
CA SER A 28 -17.92 1.94 -39.85
C SER A 28 -18.92 2.30 -38.76
N GLU A 29 -18.44 2.84 -37.64
CA GLU A 29 -19.28 3.38 -36.56
C GLU A 29 -19.88 4.73 -36.99
N THR A 30 -20.91 4.68 -37.83
CA THR A 30 -21.68 5.83 -38.30
C THR A 30 -23.15 5.65 -37.91
N GLY A 31 -23.48 6.00 -36.66
CA GLY A 31 -24.82 5.89 -36.09
C GLY A 31 -25.01 6.73 -34.83
N SER A 32 -26.26 6.95 -34.42
CA SER A 32 -26.62 7.72 -33.21
C SER A 32 -26.79 6.79 -32.01
N LEU A 33 -26.36 7.23 -30.82
CA LEU A 33 -26.47 6.49 -29.55
C LEU A 33 -27.35 7.23 -28.54
N SER A 34 -28.58 6.75 -28.38
CA SER A 34 -29.57 7.30 -27.43
C SER A 34 -29.48 6.56 -26.08
N ILE A 35 -29.03 7.23 -25.02
CA ILE A 35 -28.90 6.65 -23.66
C ILE A 35 -30.02 7.19 -22.76
N VAL A 36 -30.96 6.33 -22.38
CA VAL A 36 -32.11 6.69 -21.52
C VAL A 36 -31.84 6.32 -20.06
N VAL A 37 -31.80 7.33 -19.18
CA VAL A 37 -31.67 7.17 -17.73
C VAL A 37 -33.05 7.27 -17.08
N LEU A 38 -33.75 6.14 -17.01
CA LEU A 38 -34.98 6.01 -16.22
C LEU A 38 -34.65 6.23 -14.74
N GLY A 39 -35.42 7.07 -14.04
CA GLY A 39 -35.13 7.45 -12.66
C GLY A 39 -34.05 8.52 -12.50
N ALA A 40 -33.81 9.35 -13.51
CA ALA A 40 -32.73 10.36 -13.52
C ALA A 40 -32.68 11.33 -12.33
N SER A 41 -33.81 11.64 -11.69
CA SER A 41 -33.86 12.48 -10.48
C SER A 41 -33.47 11.73 -9.18
N GLY A 42 -33.22 10.43 -9.27
CA GLY A 42 -32.93 9.53 -8.16
C GLY A 42 -31.49 9.57 -7.64
N ASP A 43 -31.27 8.88 -6.52
CA ASP A 43 -30.00 8.97 -5.78
C ASP A 43 -28.85 8.21 -6.46
N LEU A 44 -29.13 7.05 -7.08
CA LEU A 44 -28.16 6.28 -7.85
C LEU A 44 -27.72 7.02 -9.12
N ALA A 45 -28.68 7.63 -9.84
CA ALA A 45 -28.43 8.31 -11.10
C ALA A 45 -27.37 9.42 -10.95
N LYS A 46 -27.56 10.33 -10.00
CA LYS A 46 -26.61 11.43 -9.74
C LYS A 46 -25.30 10.99 -9.09
N LYS A 47 -25.30 9.92 -8.27
CA LYS A 47 -24.10 9.47 -7.54
C LYS A 47 -23.22 8.46 -8.28
N LYS A 48 -23.74 7.76 -9.31
CA LYS A 48 -23.01 6.75 -10.08
C LYS A 48 -23.26 6.81 -11.58
N THR A 49 -24.52 6.81 -12.04
CA THR A 49 -24.82 6.67 -13.48
C THR A 49 -24.33 7.85 -14.33
N PHE A 50 -24.67 9.09 -13.97
CA PHE A 50 -24.21 10.28 -14.69
C PHE A 50 -22.70 10.54 -14.52
N PRO A 51 -22.08 10.39 -13.34
CA PRO A 51 -20.62 10.42 -13.20
C PRO A 51 -19.90 9.39 -14.08
N ALA A 52 -20.41 8.16 -14.19
CA ALA A 52 -19.83 7.13 -15.06
C ALA A 52 -19.94 7.49 -16.55
N LEU A 53 -21.10 7.99 -16.99
CA LEU A 53 -21.27 8.52 -18.36
C LEU A 53 -20.31 9.68 -18.65
N PHE A 54 -20.13 10.59 -17.70
CA PHE A 54 -19.19 11.71 -17.81
C PHE A 54 -17.72 11.26 -17.88
N HIS A 55 -17.33 10.23 -17.13
CA HIS A 55 -15.99 9.65 -17.23
C HIS A 55 -15.76 8.99 -18.59
N LEU A 56 -16.72 8.21 -19.10
CA LEU A 56 -16.65 7.62 -20.45
C LEU A 56 -16.58 8.69 -21.56
N TYR A 57 -17.32 9.78 -21.41
CA TYR A 57 -17.23 10.96 -22.29
C TYR A 57 -15.81 11.56 -22.29
N ARG A 58 -15.23 11.84 -21.11
CA ARG A 58 -13.86 12.40 -20.99
C ARG A 58 -12.76 11.44 -21.43
N GLN A 59 -13.01 10.13 -21.41
CA GLN A 59 -12.13 9.10 -21.97
C GLN A 59 -12.27 8.95 -23.50
N GLY A 60 -13.21 9.66 -24.13
CA GLY A 60 -13.47 9.60 -25.58
C GLY A 60 -14.33 8.42 -26.03
N PHE A 61 -14.91 7.63 -25.12
CA PHE A 61 -15.78 6.50 -25.44
C PHE A 61 -17.22 6.90 -25.78
N LEU A 62 -17.61 8.16 -25.55
CA LEU A 62 -18.92 8.71 -25.94
C LEU A 62 -18.71 9.98 -26.79
N PRO A 63 -18.59 9.86 -28.14
CA PRO A 63 -18.36 11.03 -28.98
C PRO A 63 -19.56 12.01 -28.97
N PRO A 64 -19.37 13.31 -28.67
CA PRO A 64 -20.46 14.29 -28.54
C PRO A 64 -21.28 14.53 -29.82
N LYS A 65 -20.82 14.02 -30.97
CA LYS A 65 -21.55 14.10 -32.25
C LYS A 65 -22.51 12.92 -32.45
N GLU A 66 -22.31 11.81 -31.74
CA GLU A 66 -23.09 10.57 -31.89
C GLU A 66 -23.97 10.27 -30.67
N VAL A 67 -23.53 10.62 -29.46
CA VAL A 67 -24.28 10.34 -28.21
C VAL A 67 -25.31 11.43 -27.88
N HIS A 68 -26.46 11.00 -27.35
CA HIS A 68 -27.46 11.85 -26.70
C HIS A 68 -27.99 11.16 -25.43
N ILE A 69 -28.18 11.93 -24.36
CA ILE A 69 -28.56 11.39 -23.04
C ILE A 69 -29.92 11.94 -22.61
N PHE A 70 -30.87 11.06 -22.30
CA PHE A 70 -32.24 11.41 -21.93
C PHE A 70 -32.51 10.98 -20.48
N GLY A 71 -32.60 11.93 -19.55
CA GLY A 71 -33.13 11.65 -18.22
C GLY A 71 -34.66 11.56 -18.24
N TYR A 72 -35.24 10.56 -17.57
CA TYR A 72 -36.69 10.42 -17.47
C TYR A 72 -37.14 10.10 -16.04
N ALA A 73 -38.03 10.90 -15.47
CA ALA A 73 -38.65 10.60 -14.17
C ALA A 73 -39.96 11.37 -13.91
N ARG A 74 -40.68 10.96 -12.86
CA ARG A 74 -41.94 11.60 -12.39
C ARG A 74 -41.78 13.04 -11.88
N THR A 75 -40.56 13.48 -11.58
CA THR A 75 -40.30 14.81 -11.01
C THR A 75 -40.46 15.85 -12.11
N LYS A 76 -41.33 16.86 -11.92
CA LYS A 76 -41.43 17.98 -12.85
C LYS A 76 -40.31 18.98 -12.54
N ILE A 77 -39.27 18.97 -13.38
CA ILE A 77 -38.11 19.87 -13.37
C ILE A 77 -37.73 20.20 -14.82
N SER A 78 -36.97 21.27 -15.05
CA SER A 78 -36.38 21.58 -16.35
C SER A 78 -35.09 20.78 -16.62
N ASP A 79 -34.63 20.81 -17.87
CA ASP A 79 -33.27 20.41 -18.26
C ASP A 79 -32.21 21.03 -17.36
N ASP A 80 -32.26 22.35 -17.17
CA ASP A 80 -31.23 23.10 -16.42
C ASP A 80 -31.27 22.78 -14.92
N GLU A 81 -32.45 22.59 -14.35
CA GLU A 81 -32.60 22.09 -12.98
C GLU A 81 -32.04 20.68 -12.79
N LEU A 82 -32.03 19.83 -13.83
CA LEU A 82 -31.31 18.56 -13.79
C LEU A 82 -29.80 18.78 -13.92
N ARG A 83 -29.36 19.57 -14.90
CA ARG A 83 -27.93 19.86 -15.15
C ARG A 83 -27.24 20.40 -13.90
N ASP A 84 -27.86 21.34 -13.19
CA ASP A 84 -27.31 21.91 -11.96
C ASP A 84 -27.30 20.92 -10.79
N ARG A 85 -28.29 20.03 -10.67
CA ARG A 85 -28.28 18.93 -9.69
C ARG A 85 -27.18 17.92 -9.96
N LEU A 86 -26.79 17.72 -11.23
CA LEU A 86 -25.71 16.79 -11.62
C LEU A 86 -24.33 17.42 -11.46
N ARG A 87 -24.17 18.71 -11.78
CA ARG A 87 -22.88 19.43 -11.83
C ARG A 87 -21.97 19.14 -10.62
N GLY A 88 -22.52 19.21 -9.40
CA GLY A 88 -21.79 18.96 -8.14
C GLY A 88 -21.39 17.51 -7.85
N TYR A 89 -21.82 16.53 -8.67
CA TYR A 89 -21.43 15.12 -8.58
C TYR A 89 -20.46 14.71 -9.71
N LEU A 90 -20.29 15.52 -10.76
CA LEU A 90 -19.41 15.21 -11.89
C LEU A 90 -17.94 15.57 -11.59
N VAL A 91 -17.68 16.70 -10.94
CA VAL A 91 -16.32 17.12 -10.52
C VAL A 91 -16.39 17.82 -9.15
N PRO A 92 -15.50 17.52 -8.19
CA PRO A 92 -15.37 18.29 -6.96
C PRO A 92 -14.97 19.75 -7.25
N ALA A 93 -15.80 20.70 -6.81
CA ALA A 93 -15.68 22.11 -7.19
C ALA A 93 -14.47 22.88 -6.63
N LYS A 94 -13.57 22.21 -5.89
CA LYS A 94 -12.33 22.81 -5.35
C LYS A 94 -11.10 22.55 -6.21
N ASP A 95 -11.11 21.47 -6.99
CA ASP A 95 -9.92 20.89 -7.63
C ASP A 95 -10.07 20.82 -9.16
N ALA A 96 -11.10 21.50 -9.69
CA ALA A 96 -11.46 21.50 -11.10
C ALA A 96 -10.61 22.51 -11.88
N SER A 97 -9.73 22.01 -12.76
CA SER A 97 -9.09 22.87 -13.78
C SER A 97 -10.13 23.45 -14.74
N ALA A 98 -9.82 24.59 -15.39
CA ALA A 98 -10.73 25.23 -16.35
C ALA A 98 -11.26 24.24 -17.41
N LYS A 99 -10.36 23.41 -17.98
CA LYS A 99 -10.75 22.37 -18.93
C LYS A 99 -11.77 21.37 -18.35
N GLN A 100 -11.72 21.03 -17.06
CA GLN A 100 -12.72 20.15 -16.45
C GLN A 100 -14.09 20.83 -16.30
N LEU A 101 -14.13 22.15 -16.16
CA LEU A 101 -15.38 22.92 -16.14
C LEU A 101 -15.97 23.03 -17.55
N ASP A 102 -15.12 23.15 -18.58
CA ASP A 102 -15.52 23.06 -19.99
C ASP A 102 -16.03 21.64 -20.33
N ASP A 103 -15.24 20.59 -20.00
CA ASP A 103 -15.62 19.17 -20.15
C ASP A 103 -17.00 18.88 -19.52
N VAL A 104 -17.27 19.43 -18.31
CA VAL A 104 -18.58 19.32 -17.62
C VAL A 104 -19.67 20.05 -18.39
N SER A 105 -19.42 21.28 -18.84
CA SER A 105 -20.44 22.11 -19.49
C SER A 105 -20.88 21.50 -20.83
N ASP A 106 -19.92 21.06 -21.65
CA ASP A 106 -20.20 20.36 -22.91
C ASP A 106 -20.93 19.03 -22.68
N PHE A 107 -20.56 18.25 -21.67
CA PHE A 107 -21.28 17.02 -21.32
C PHE A 107 -22.73 17.29 -20.86
N LEU A 108 -22.95 18.29 -20.02
CA LEU A 108 -24.30 18.65 -19.55
C LEU A 108 -25.22 19.14 -20.68
N ASN A 109 -24.66 19.73 -21.74
CA ASN A 109 -25.40 20.10 -22.95
C ASN A 109 -25.89 18.89 -23.77
N LEU A 110 -25.31 17.69 -23.59
CA LEU A 110 -25.78 16.44 -24.22
C LEU A 110 -26.98 15.81 -23.49
N ILE A 111 -27.35 16.34 -22.32
CA ILE A 111 -28.44 15.82 -21.47
C ILE A 111 -29.73 16.61 -21.72
N LYS A 112 -30.79 15.93 -22.14
CA LYS A 112 -32.19 16.39 -22.06
C LYS A 112 -32.92 15.71 -20.89
N TYR A 113 -34.00 16.31 -20.42
CA TYR A 113 -34.91 15.72 -19.43
C TYR A 113 -36.37 15.70 -19.90
N VAL A 114 -37.04 14.56 -19.69
CA VAL A 114 -38.46 14.36 -19.99
C VAL A 114 -39.19 13.94 -18.72
N SER A 115 -40.17 14.73 -18.27
CA SER A 115 -40.97 14.39 -17.09
C SER A 115 -42.20 13.56 -17.47
N GLY A 116 -42.36 12.37 -16.89
CA GLY A 116 -43.49 11.49 -17.17
C GLY A 116 -43.67 10.39 -16.11
N SER A 117 -44.76 9.63 -16.19
CA SER A 117 -45.00 8.50 -15.28
C SER A 117 -44.41 7.19 -15.81
N TYR A 118 -44.21 6.22 -14.92
CA TYR A 118 -43.70 4.89 -15.30
C TYR A 118 -44.82 3.90 -15.67
N ASP A 119 -46.07 4.29 -15.46
CA ASP A 119 -47.29 3.49 -15.62
C ASP A 119 -48.29 4.09 -16.64
N SER A 120 -47.92 5.19 -17.32
CA SER A 120 -48.75 5.84 -18.34
C SER A 120 -48.05 5.96 -19.70
N GLU A 121 -48.77 5.56 -20.75
CA GLU A 121 -48.28 5.55 -22.13
C GLU A 121 -47.91 6.96 -22.64
N GLU A 122 -48.63 7.99 -22.18
CA GLU A 122 -48.42 9.40 -22.56
C GLU A 122 -46.99 9.89 -22.31
N GLY A 123 -46.39 9.51 -21.18
CA GLY A 123 -45.01 9.88 -20.84
C GLY A 123 -43.98 9.18 -21.73
N PHE A 124 -44.21 7.90 -22.06
CA PHE A 124 -43.34 7.16 -22.98
C PHE A 124 -43.50 7.61 -24.44
N ARG A 125 -44.69 8.00 -24.89
CA ARG A 125 -44.91 8.63 -26.21
C ARG A 125 -44.16 9.96 -26.34
N LEU A 126 -44.13 10.77 -25.27
CA LEU A 126 -43.34 12.01 -25.26
C LEU A 126 -41.83 11.72 -25.32
N LEU A 127 -41.37 10.70 -24.61
CA LEU A 127 -39.96 10.27 -24.63
C LEU A 127 -39.55 9.71 -26.01
N ASP A 128 -40.38 8.86 -26.63
CA ASP A 128 -40.13 8.31 -27.97
C ASP A 128 -40.08 9.42 -29.04
N LYS A 129 -40.95 10.43 -28.94
CA LYS A 129 -40.91 11.64 -29.79
C LYS A 129 -39.56 12.37 -29.67
N GLU A 130 -39.14 12.68 -28.44
CA GLU A 130 -37.89 13.42 -28.17
C GLU A 130 -36.65 12.64 -28.65
N ILE A 131 -36.63 11.32 -28.48
CA ILE A 131 -35.57 10.44 -29.01
C ILE A 131 -35.58 10.46 -30.54
N SER A 132 -36.75 10.29 -31.15
CA SER A 132 -36.91 10.25 -32.62
C SER A 132 -36.46 11.54 -33.29
N GLU A 133 -36.84 12.71 -32.76
CA GLU A 133 -36.48 14.00 -33.34
C GLU A 133 -34.95 14.20 -33.39
N HIS A 134 -34.20 13.65 -32.43
CA HIS A 134 -32.74 13.62 -32.48
C HIS A 134 -32.20 12.57 -33.45
N GLU A 135 -32.70 11.33 -33.42
CA GLU A 135 -32.23 10.24 -34.29
C GLU A 135 -32.42 10.56 -35.78
N TYR A 136 -33.59 11.09 -36.17
CA TYR A 136 -33.86 11.52 -37.54
C TYR A 136 -33.02 12.72 -37.98
N SER A 137 -32.61 13.61 -37.06
CA SER A 137 -31.74 14.74 -37.40
C SER A 137 -30.33 14.31 -37.85
N LYS A 138 -29.85 13.15 -37.35
CA LYS A 138 -28.50 12.62 -37.64
C LYS A 138 -28.49 11.70 -38.87
N ASN A 139 -29.50 10.84 -39.03
CA ASN A 139 -29.49 9.73 -39.99
C ASN A 139 -29.90 10.11 -41.44
N SER A 140 -29.79 11.38 -41.83
CA SER A 140 -30.38 11.93 -43.07
C SER A 140 -29.60 11.63 -44.36
N ALA A 141 -28.62 10.72 -44.35
CA ALA A 141 -27.76 10.39 -45.49
C ALA A 141 -27.83 8.92 -45.95
N GLU A 142 -27.76 7.94 -45.04
CA GLU A 142 -27.64 6.50 -45.38
C GLU A 142 -28.60 5.62 -44.55
N ALA A 143 -29.90 5.76 -44.81
CA ALA A 143 -30.92 4.95 -44.15
C ALA A 143 -31.00 3.52 -44.73
N ASN A 144 -30.37 2.55 -44.06
CA ASN A 144 -30.78 1.11 -44.06
C ASN A 144 -30.03 0.20 -43.05
N LEU A 145 -29.16 0.72 -42.17
CA LEU A 145 -28.52 -0.07 -41.13
C LEU A 145 -29.40 -0.11 -39.86
N GLY A 146 -29.88 -1.30 -39.49
CA GLY A 146 -30.76 -1.50 -38.33
C GLY A 146 -30.06 -1.30 -36.97
N GLY A 147 -30.76 -0.68 -36.02
CA GLY A 147 -30.27 -0.42 -34.67
C GLY A 147 -30.47 -1.57 -33.68
N TRP A 148 -30.05 -1.36 -32.43
CA TRP A 148 -30.25 -2.28 -31.31
C TRP A 148 -30.94 -1.59 -30.13
N THR A 149 -31.64 -2.36 -29.30
CA THR A 149 -32.20 -1.91 -28.02
C THR A 149 -31.71 -2.85 -26.93
N ARG A 150 -31.17 -2.28 -25.85
CA ARG A 150 -30.65 -3.01 -24.67
C ARG A 150 -31.20 -2.35 -23.41
N VAL A 151 -31.57 -3.16 -22.43
CA VAL A 151 -32.20 -2.73 -21.17
C VAL A 151 -31.28 -3.09 -20.00
N VAL A 152 -30.74 -2.07 -19.35
CA VAL A 152 -29.98 -2.21 -18.10
C VAL A 152 -30.95 -2.29 -16.94
N VAL A 153 -30.82 -3.32 -16.11
CA VAL A 153 -31.71 -3.55 -14.95
C VAL A 153 -30.87 -3.65 -13.69
N GLU A 154 -31.27 -2.92 -12.65
CA GLU A 154 -30.59 -2.88 -11.34
C GLU A 154 -31.22 -3.83 -10.32
N LYS A 155 -30.45 -4.17 -9.28
CA LYS A 155 -30.95 -4.98 -8.15
C LYS A 155 -31.98 -4.17 -7.32
N PRO A 156 -32.99 -4.80 -6.69
CA PRO A 156 -33.16 -6.24 -6.45
C PRO A 156 -33.93 -6.98 -7.55
N PHE A 157 -33.38 -8.12 -7.99
CA PHE A 157 -34.03 -9.02 -8.95
C PHE A 157 -34.92 -10.05 -8.23
N GLY A 158 -36.01 -9.57 -7.63
CA GLY A 158 -36.83 -10.34 -6.69
C GLY A 158 -36.26 -10.40 -5.27
N LYS A 159 -36.92 -11.16 -4.39
CA LYS A 159 -36.53 -11.41 -2.99
C LYS A 159 -36.35 -12.89 -2.66
N ASP A 160 -36.74 -13.77 -3.58
CA ASP A 160 -36.71 -15.22 -3.52
C ASP A 160 -36.90 -15.78 -4.93
N LEU A 161 -36.77 -17.10 -5.10
CA LEU A 161 -36.87 -17.79 -6.39
C LEU A 161 -38.21 -17.53 -7.13
N GLU A 162 -39.32 -17.41 -6.40
CA GLU A 162 -40.65 -17.23 -6.98
C GLU A 162 -40.80 -15.82 -7.57
N SER A 163 -40.54 -14.78 -6.76
CA SER A 163 -40.59 -13.38 -7.22
C SER A 163 -39.53 -13.05 -8.29
N ALA A 164 -38.39 -13.74 -8.28
CA ALA A 164 -37.36 -13.58 -9.29
C ALA A 164 -37.74 -14.20 -10.65
N GLU A 165 -38.44 -15.34 -10.66
CA GLU A 165 -38.94 -15.96 -11.90
C GLU A 165 -40.18 -15.26 -12.45
N GLU A 166 -41.04 -14.70 -11.59
CA GLU A 166 -42.13 -13.81 -12.02
C GLU A 166 -41.55 -12.60 -12.78
N LEU A 167 -40.64 -11.85 -12.15
CA LEU A 167 -39.97 -10.70 -12.77
C LEU A 167 -39.20 -11.09 -14.05
N SER A 168 -38.49 -12.22 -14.03
CA SER A 168 -37.74 -12.69 -15.21
C SER A 168 -38.64 -13.17 -16.35
N THR A 169 -39.89 -13.56 -16.07
CA THR A 169 -40.89 -13.92 -17.08
C THR A 169 -41.50 -12.66 -17.69
N GLN A 170 -41.95 -11.71 -16.86
CA GLN A 170 -42.49 -10.43 -17.31
C GLN A 170 -41.50 -9.64 -18.19
N ILE A 171 -40.20 -9.63 -17.85
CA ILE A 171 -39.17 -9.00 -18.70
C ILE A 171 -38.95 -9.82 -20.00
N GLY A 172 -38.97 -11.16 -19.91
CA GLY A 172 -38.76 -12.06 -21.05
C GLY A 172 -39.90 -12.12 -22.07
N GLU A 173 -41.09 -11.64 -21.73
CA GLU A 173 -42.19 -11.40 -22.68
C GLU A 173 -41.91 -10.18 -23.59
N LEU A 174 -41.06 -9.25 -23.13
CA LEU A 174 -40.79 -7.98 -23.79
C LEU A 174 -39.44 -7.95 -24.51
N PHE A 175 -38.40 -8.55 -23.93
CA PHE A 175 -37.01 -8.47 -24.40
C PHE A 175 -36.35 -9.85 -24.46
N GLU A 176 -35.52 -10.08 -25.47
CA GLU A 176 -34.69 -11.28 -25.57
C GLU A 176 -33.47 -11.18 -24.65
N GLU A 177 -32.95 -12.32 -24.16
CA GLU A 177 -31.84 -12.34 -23.20
C GLU A 177 -30.56 -11.58 -23.66
N PRO A 178 -30.16 -11.56 -24.96
CA PRO A 178 -29.06 -10.71 -25.45
C PRO A 178 -29.28 -9.20 -25.32
N GLN A 179 -30.53 -8.77 -25.07
CA GLN A 179 -30.92 -7.38 -24.83
C GLN A 179 -30.94 -7.02 -23.34
N ILE A 180 -30.88 -7.99 -22.40
CA ILE A 180 -31.08 -7.74 -20.97
C ILE A 180 -29.75 -7.71 -20.23
N TYR A 181 -29.47 -6.61 -19.53
CA TYR A 181 -28.19 -6.33 -18.85
C TYR A 181 -28.44 -6.15 -17.35
N ARG A 182 -28.57 -7.28 -16.63
CA ARG A 182 -28.78 -7.31 -15.17
C ARG A 182 -27.46 -7.00 -14.45
N ILE A 183 -27.36 -5.84 -13.82
CA ILE A 183 -26.15 -5.40 -13.14
C ILE A 183 -25.93 -6.19 -11.84
N ASP A 184 -24.73 -6.76 -11.72
CA ASP A 184 -24.04 -6.85 -10.44
C ASP A 184 -22.78 -5.99 -10.52
N HIS A 185 -22.74 -4.89 -9.77
CA HIS A 185 -21.63 -3.94 -9.82
C HIS A 185 -20.30 -4.50 -9.28
N TYR A 186 -20.25 -5.68 -8.66
CA TYR A 186 -18.99 -6.36 -8.37
C TYR A 186 -18.35 -6.95 -9.62
N LEU A 187 -19.13 -7.36 -10.63
CA LEU A 187 -18.59 -7.84 -11.92
C LEU A 187 -17.90 -6.73 -12.72
N GLY A 188 -18.21 -5.46 -12.43
CA GLY A 188 -17.51 -4.29 -12.99
C GLY A 188 -16.22 -3.89 -12.26
N LYS A 189 -15.86 -4.53 -11.13
CA LYS A 189 -14.63 -4.21 -10.38
C LYS A 189 -13.40 -4.84 -11.03
N GLU A 190 -12.37 -4.03 -11.27
CA GLU A 190 -11.08 -4.40 -11.87
C GLU A 190 -10.51 -5.74 -11.37
N LEU A 191 -10.37 -5.90 -10.04
CA LEU A 191 -9.83 -7.14 -9.45
C LEU A 191 -10.76 -8.36 -9.50
N VAL A 192 -12.07 -8.15 -9.70
CA VAL A 192 -13.01 -9.24 -9.97
C VAL A 192 -12.89 -9.70 -11.42
N GLN A 193 -12.73 -8.78 -12.37
CA GLN A 193 -12.47 -9.11 -13.78
C GLN A 193 -11.13 -9.82 -13.97
N ASN A 194 -10.10 -9.39 -13.23
CA ASN A 194 -8.77 -10.00 -13.25
C ASN A 194 -8.78 -11.49 -12.80
N MET A 195 -9.82 -11.99 -12.12
CA MET A 195 -9.94 -13.41 -11.75
C MET A 195 -9.77 -14.36 -12.94
N LEU A 196 -10.35 -14.04 -14.11
CA LEU A 196 -10.27 -14.87 -15.31
C LEU A 196 -8.83 -14.93 -15.85
N VAL A 197 -8.15 -13.78 -15.88
CA VAL A 197 -6.75 -13.66 -16.34
C VAL A 197 -5.81 -14.37 -15.36
N LEU A 198 -5.93 -14.08 -14.06
CA LEU A 198 -5.15 -14.71 -13.00
C LEU A 198 -5.23 -16.24 -13.10
N ARG A 199 -6.44 -16.81 -13.10
CA ARG A 199 -6.64 -18.27 -13.08
C ARG A 199 -6.24 -18.96 -14.39
N PHE A 200 -6.53 -18.37 -15.56
CA PHE A 200 -6.47 -19.10 -16.84
C PHE A 200 -5.35 -18.71 -17.80
N ALA A 201 -4.67 -17.58 -17.59
CA ALA A 201 -3.46 -17.20 -18.33
C ALA A 201 -2.16 -17.64 -17.63
N ASN A 202 -2.15 -17.73 -16.29
CA ASN A 202 -0.93 -18.01 -15.52
C ASN A 202 -0.74 -19.50 -15.26
N ARG A 203 0.33 -20.09 -15.83
CA ARG A 203 0.65 -21.52 -15.69
C ARG A 203 0.86 -21.96 -14.23
N LEU A 204 1.25 -21.04 -13.34
CA LEU A 204 1.44 -21.26 -11.91
C LEU A 204 0.17 -21.69 -11.17
N PHE A 205 -0.97 -21.06 -11.44
CA PHE A 205 -2.21 -21.33 -10.69
C PHE A 205 -2.96 -22.58 -11.20
N LEU A 206 -2.83 -22.94 -12.47
CA LEU A 206 -3.53 -24.09 -13.07
C LEU A 206 -3.40 -25.41 -12.27
N PRO A 207 -2.22 -25.85 -11.79
CA PRO A 207 -2.12 -27.07 -10.95
C PRO A 207 -2.52 -26.86 -9.48
N LEU A 208 -2.54 -25.61 -8.99
CA LEU A 208 -2.81 -25.27 -7.59
C LEU A 208 -4.31 -25.02 -7.29
N TRP A 209 -5.12 -24.74 -8.31
CA TRP A 209 -6.49 -24.25 -8.14
C TRP A 209 -7.54 -25.38 -8.01
N ASN A 210 -7.36 -26.25 -7.02
CA ASN A 210 -8.16 -27.46 -6.80
C ASN A 210 -8.12 -27.92 -5.32
N ARG A 211 -9.03 -28.85 -4.99
CA ARG A 211 -9.14 -29.55 -3.71
C ARG A 211 -7.90 -30.29 -3.22
N ASP A 212 -6.90 -30.55 -4.06
CA ASP A 212 -5.69 -31.24 -3.62
C ASP A 212 -4.75 -30.28 -2.88
N ASN A 213 -4.70 -29.01 -3.33
CA ASN A 213 -3.81 -27.97 -2.81
C ASN A 213 -4.53 -26.95 -1.92
N ILE A 214 -5.78 -26.59 -2.25
CA ILE A 214 -6.59 -25.64 -1.48
C ILE A 214 -7.25 -26.37 -0.31
N ASP A 215 -7.24 -25.72 0.86
CA ASP A 215 -7.93 -26.19 2.06
C ASP A 215 -9.32 -25.55 2.19
N ASN A 216 -9.38 -24.22 2.14
CA ASN A 216 -10.61 -23.43 2.21
C ASN A 216 -10.54 -22.17 1.35
N VAL A 217 -11.70 -21.69 0.91
CA VAL A 217 -11.86 -20.41 0.20
C VAL A 217 -12.75 -19.50 1.04
N GLN A 218 -12.36 -18.24 1.20
CA GLN A 218 -13.13 -17.22 1.89
C GLN A 218 -13.40 -16.04 0.95
N ILE A 219 -14.63 -15.53 0.99
CA ILE A 219 -15.02 -14.30 0.32
C ILE A 219 -15.69 -13.42 1.39
N VAL A 220 -15.05 -12.31 1.72
CA VAL A 220 -15.35 -11.51 2.90
C VAL A 220 -15.74 -10.11 2.48
N PHE A 221 -16.85 -9.60 3.02
CA PHE A 221 -17.30 -8.23 2.90
C PHE A 221 -17.61 -7.64 4.29
N ARG A 222 -17.19 -6.41 4.51
CA ARG A 222 -17.38 -5.67 5.76
C ARG A 222 -17.62 -4.20 5.45
N GLU A 223 -18.58 -3.61 6.15
CA GLU A 223 -18.79 -2.16 6.24
C GLU A 223 -18.67 -1.74 7.70
N ASP A 224 -18.00 -0.62 7.96
CA ASP A 224 -17.81 -0.03 9.29
C ASP A 224 -18.99 0.85 9.74
N PHE A 225 -19.84 1.26 8.80
CA PHE A 225 -21.12 1.93 9.04
C PHE A 225 -22.30 0.96 9.08
N GLY A 226 -23.41 1.38 9.71
CA GLY A 226 -24.67 0.63 9.82
C GLY A 226 -25.62 0.87 8.65
N THR A 227 -26.93 0.95 8.92
CA THR A 227 -27.95 1.27 7.89
C THR A 227 -28.19 2.75 7.65
N GLU A 228 -27.66 3.65 8.50
CA GLU A 228 -27.68 5.12 8.30
C GLU A 228 -29.08 5.70 7.99
N GLY A 229 -30.11 5.35 8.78
CA GLY A 229 -31.48 5.84 8.58
C GLY A 229 -32.20 5.22 7.37
N ARG A 230 -31.61 4.20 6.74
CA ARG A 230 -32.25 3.35 5.71
C ARG A 230 -32.65 1.99 6.29
N GLY A 231 -32.77 1.87 7.61
CA GLY A 231 -33.05 0.62 8.32
C GLY A 231 -34.26 -0.14 7.77
N GLY A 232 -35.39 0.53 7.61
CA GLY A 232 -36.65 -0.07 7.12
C GLY A 232 -36.67 -0.44 5.63
N TYR A 233 -35.74 0.07 4.82
CA TYR A 233 -35.50 -0.50 3.48
C TYR A 233 -34.66 -1.76 3.59
N PHE A 234 -33.57 -1.72 4.36
CA PHE A 234 -32.69 -2.87 4.56
C PHE A 234 -33.41 -4.04 5.24
N ASP A 235 -34.37 -3.77 6.14
CA ASP A 235 -35.17 -4.75 6.87
C ASP A 235 -35.93 -5.73 5.95
N GLN A 236 -36.37 -5.25 4.78
CA GLN A 236 -37.09 -6.07 3.80
C GLN A 236 -36.20 -7.08 3.06
N TYR A 237 -34.86 -6.96 3.19
CA TYR A 237 -33.89 -7.75 2.44
C TYR A 237 -32.90 -8.50 3.34
N GLY A 238 -32.28 -7.80 4.29
CA GLY A 238 -31.18 -8.31 5.10
C GLY A 238 -29.89 -8.56 4.31
N ILE A 239 -28.80 -8.82 5.04
CA ILE A 239 -27.44 -8.90 4.46
C ILE A 239 -27.27 -10.00 3.41
N ILE A 240 -28.05 -11.08 3.52
CA ILE A 240 -27.97 -12.22 2.58
C ILE A 240 -28.47 -11.80 1.20
N ARG A 241 -29.61 -11.09 1.13
CA ARG A 241 -30.17 -10.57 -0.13
C ARG A 241 -29.43 -9.31 -0.62
N ASP A 242 -28.93 -8.46 0.27
CA ASP A 242 -28.16 -7.28 -0.13
C ASP A 242 -26.79 -7.66 -0.72
N ILE A 243 -26.05 -8.60 -0.10
CA ILE A 243 -24.62 -8.82 -0.42
C ILE A 243 -24.26 -10.26 -0.79
N ILE A 244 -24.83 -11.28 -0.15
CA ILE A 244 -24.33 -12.66 -0.28
C ILE A 244 -24.84 -13.35 -1.54
N GLN A 245 -26.16 -13.35 -1.78
CA GLN A 245 -26.80 -14.02 -2.91
C GLN A 245 -26.38 -13.46 -4.27
N ASN A 246 -25.97 -12.20 -4.32
CA ASN A 246 -25.46 -11.52 -5.50
C ASN A 246 -23.93 -11.39 -5.44
N HIS A 247 -23.40 -10.35 -4.79
CA HIS A 247 -22.01 -9.91 -4.93
C HIS A 247 -20.99 -11.00 -4.55
N LEU A 248 -21.17 -11.67 -3.41
CA LEU A 248 -20.20 -12.70 -2.99
C LEU A 248 -20.34 -14.00 -3.78
N LEU A 249 -21.56 -14.36 -4.19
CA LEU A 249 -21.81 -15.54 -5.02
C LEU A 249 -21.29 -15.35 -6.46
N GLN A 250 -21.41 -14.14 -7.03
CA GLN A 250 -20.81 -13.78 -8.32
C GLN A 250 -19.29 -13.95 -8.29
N VAL A 251 -18.64 -13.49 -7.22
CA VAL A 251 -17.20 -13.69 -7.02
C VAL A 251 -16.87 -15.17 -6.79
N LEU A 252 -17.70 -15.93 -6.06
CA LEU A 252 -17.55 -17.39 -5.91
C LEU A 252 -17.55 -18.09 -7.26
N CYS A 253 -18.48 -17.78 -8.16
CA CYS A 253 -18.53 -18.37 -9.49
C CYS A 253 -17.22 -18.15 -10.25
N LEU A 254 -16.67 -16.93 -10.25
CA LEU A 254 -15.40 -16.61 -10.92
C LEU A 254 -14.17 -17.29 -10.26
N VAL A 255 -14.21 -17.52 -8.94
CA VAL A 255 -13.19 -18.30 -8.22
C VAL A 255 -13.31 -19.81 -8.50
N ALA A 256 -14.52 -20.34 -8.67
CA ALA A 256 -14.78 -21.77 -8.71
C ALA A 256 -14.92 -22.38 -10.11
N MET A 257 -15.38 -21.61 -11.12
CA MET A 257 -15.69 -22.09 -12.48
C MET A 257 -14.53 -22.85 -13.13
N GLU A 258 -14.82 -23.81 -14.01
CA GLU A 258 -13.78 -24.41 -14.86
C GLU A 258 -13.23 -23.40 -15.86
N LYS A 259 -12.17 -23.79 -16.58
CA LYS A 259 -11.67 -22.97 -17.70
C LYS A 259 -12.72 -22.98 -18.82
N PRO A 260 -13.29 -21.82 -19.21
CA PRO A 260 -14.29 -21.76 -20.27
C PRO A 260 -13.67 -22.08 -21.64
N VAL A 261 -14.50 -22.59 -22.55
CA VAL A 261 -14.08 -23.00 -23.91
C VAL A 261 -13.43 -21.85 -24.69
N SER A 262 -13.93 -20.63 -24.49
CA SER A 262 -13.27 -19.39 -24.91
C SER A 262 -13.74 -18.22 -24.05
N LEU A 263 -13.23 -17.01 -24.32
CA LEU A 263 -13.68 -15.76 -23.67
C LEU A 263 -14.93 -15.15 -24.34
N LYS A 264 -15.73 -15.93 -25.08
CA LYS A 264 -17.06 -15.44 -25.52
C LYS A 264 -18.01 -15.45 -24.30
N PRO A 265 -18.87 -14.43 -24.10
CA PRO A 265 -19.67 -14.27 -22.88
C PRO A 265 -20.44 -15.52 -22.45
N GLU A 266 -21.10 -16.23 -23.37
CA GLU A 266 -21.85 -17.44 -22.99
C GLU A 266 -20.97 -18.53 -22.38
N HIS A 267 -19.81 -18.83 -22.95
CA HIS A 267 -18.92 -19.87 -22.42
C HIS A 267 -18.42 -19.56 -20.99
N ILE A 268 -18.36 -18.28 -20.62
CA ILE A 268 -18.07 -17.85 -19.24
C ILE A 268 -19.31 -18.02 -18.36
N ARG A 269 -20.49 -17.59 -18.82
CA ARG A 269 -21.76 -17.69 -18.08
C ARG A 269 -22.20 -19.14 -17.86
N ASP A 270 -22.01 -20.03 -18.84
CA ASP A 270 -22.29 -21.46 -18.73
C ASP A 270 -21.49 -22.13 -17.60
N GLU A 271 -20.18 -21.83 -17.53
CA GLU A 271 -19.31 -22.36 -16.48
C GLU A 271 -19.55 -21.71 -15.10
N LYS A 272 -20.14 -20.50 -15.03
CA LYS A 272 -20.68 -19.93 -13.77
C LYS A 272 -21.95 -20.65 -13.33
N VAL A 273 -22.92 -20.89 -14.24
CA VAL A 273 -24.19 -21.58 -13.95
C VAL A 273 -23.95 -23.01 -13.47
N LYS A 274 -23.08 -23.75 -14.16
CA LYS A 274 -22.64 -25.11 -13.80
C LYS A 274 -22.05 -25.22 -12.39
N VAL A 275 -21.36 -24.17 -11.91
CA VAL A 275 -20.93 -24.08 -10.49
C VAL A 275 -22.13 -23.96 -9.56
N LEU A 276 -23.06 -23.04 -9.84
CA LEU A 276 -24.27 -22.84 -9.03
C LEU A 276 -25.15 -24.09 -8.96
N GLU A 277 -25.29 -24.83 -10.07
CA GLU A 277 -26.00 -26.11 -10.10
C GLU A 277 -25.27 -27.22 -9.34
N SER A 278 -23.96 -27.09 -9.13
CA SER A 278 -23.15 -27.98 -8.28
C SER A 278 -23.18 -27.60 -6.79
N VAL A 279 -23.83 -26.51 -6.37
CA VAL A 279 -23.91 -26.11 -4.96
C VAL A 279 -24.92 -26.97 -4.20
N VAL A 280 -24.45 -27.61 -3.14
CA VAL A 280 -25.26 -28.41 -2.21
C VAL A 280 -26.16 -27.48 -1.37
N PRO A 281 -27.41 -27.86 -1.05
CA PRO A 281 -28.26 -27.09 -0.13
C PRO A 281 -27.57 -26.77 1.19
N ILE A 282 -27.74 -25.53 1.67
CA ILE A 282 -27.07 -24.99 2.85
C ILE A 282 -27.52 -25.75 4.11
N SER A 283 -26.57 -26.21 4.94
CA SER A 283 -26.85 -26.86 6.23
C SER A 283 -26.96 -25.85 7.37
N ASP A 284 -27.79 -26.13 8.37
CA ASP A 284 -28.06 -25.24 9.50
C ASP A 284 -26.83 -24.98 10.38
N ASP A 285 -25.95 -25.97 10.54
CA ASP A 285 -24.69 -25.85 11.27
C ASP A 285 -23.59 -25.11 10.48
N GLU A 286 -23.85 -24.82 9.20
CA GLU A 286 -22.99 -24.07 8.29
C GLU A 286 -23.41 -22.59 8.13
N VAL A 287 -24.33 -22.12 8.97
CA VAL A 287 -24.83 -20.73 8.99
C VAL A 287 -24.69 -20.09 10.38
N VAL A 288 -24.11 -18.89 10.43
CA VAL A 288 -24.16 -17.99 11.60
C VAL A 288 -24.72 -16.64 11.17
N LEU A 289 -25.81 -16.20 11.80
CA LEU A 289 -26.43 -14.89 11.58
C LEU A 289 -26.14 -13.94 12.75
N GLY A 290 -26.12 -12.64 12.46
CA GLY A 290 -25.95 -11.60 13.47
C GLY A 290 -26.76 -10.33 13.19
N GLN A 291 -27.11 -9.61 14.24
CA GLN A 291 -27.77 -8.30 14.22
C GLN A 291 -27.01 -7.37 15.17
N TYR A 292 -26.63 -6.16 14.73
CA TYR A 292 -25.83 -5.28 15.58
C TYR A 292 -26.66 -4.65 16.72
N GLU A 293 -26.05 -4.53 17.90
CA GLU A 293 -26.61 -3.79 19.04
C GLU A 293 -26.94 -2.35 18.58
N GLY A 294 -28.21 -1.95 18.67
CA GLY A 294 -28.72 -0.67 18.18
C GLY A 294 -29.28 -0.64 16.76
N TYR A 295 -29.40 -1.78 16.05
CA TYR A 295 -30.10 -1.80 14.74
C TYR A 295 -31.59 -1.43 14.86
N ARG A 296 -32.24 -1.90 15.93
CA ARG A 296 -33.65 -1.62 16.26
C ARG A 296 -33.88 -0.20 16.80
N ASP A 297 -32.83 0.59 17.01
CA ASP A 297 -32.93 1.99 17.48
C ASP A 297 -33.23 2.95 16.30
N ASP A 298 -33.10 2.49 15.05
CA ASP A 298 -33.54 3.21 13.85
C ASP A 298 -35.08 3.15 13.78
N PRO A 299 -35.81 4.27 13.89
CA PRO A 299 -37.28 4.28 13.97
C PRO A 299 -37.97 3.87 12.65
N THR A 300 -37.21 3.50 11.62
CA THR A 300 -37.73 2.88 10.39
C THR A 300 -37.72 1.34 10.46
N VAL A 301 -37.10 0.73 11.48
CA VAL A 301 -37.00 -0.72 11.71
C VAL A 301 -38.09 -1.16 12.70
N PRO A 302 -38.76 -2.31 12.50
CA PRO A 302 -39.69 -2.86 13.49
C PRO A 302 -38.99 -3.31 14.78
N ASP A 303 -39.60 -3.02 15.94
CA ASP A 303 -39.09 -3.36 17.28
C ASP A 303 -38.67 -4.83 17.42
N GLU A 304 -39.34 -5.74 16.71
CA GLU A 304 -39.10 -7.20 16.73
C GLU A 304 -38.43 -7.76 15.46
N SER A 305 -37.71 -6.91 14.71
CA SER A 305 -37.00 -7.31 13.49
C SER A 305 -36.05 -8.50 13.71
N ASN A 306 -36.25 -9.56 12.93
CA ASN A 306 -35.36 -10.73 12.85
C ASN A 306 -34.23 -10.56 11.81
N THR A 307 -34.09 -9.37 11.21
CA THR A 307 -33.23 -9.17 10.03
C THR A 307 -31.74 -9.29 10.37
N PRO A 308 -30.99 -10.16 9.67
CA PRO A 308 -29.55 -10.26 9.84
C PRO A 308 -28.83 -9.06 9.19
N THR A 309 -28.09 -8.29 9.99
CA THR A 309 -27.12 -7.28 9.52
C THR A 309 -25.73 -7.87 9.27
N PHE A 310 -25.52 -9.12 9.72
CA PHE A 310 -24.33 -9.94 9.53
C PHE A 310 -24.73 -11.39 9.19
N ALA A 311 -23.99 -12.04 8.30
CA ALA A 311 -24.09 -13.47 8.09
C ALA A 311 -22.73 -14.07 7.68
N THR A 312 -22.45 -15.28 8.18
CA THR A 312 -21.45 -16.20 7.65
C THR A 312 -22.17 -17.45 7.18
N VAL A 313 -21.94 -17.85 5.93
CA VAL A 313 -22.55 -19.03 5.29
C VAL A 313 -21.45 -19.82 4.62
N ILE A 314 -21.36 -21.13 4.86
CA ILE A 314 -20.51 -22.01 4.07
C ILE A 314 -21.35 -22.60 2.93
N LEU A 315 -20.80 -22.57 1.72
CA LEU A 315 -21.31 -23.31 0.57
C LEU A 315 -20.34 -24.45 0.23
N ARG A 316 -20.90 -25.55 -0.29
CA ARG A 316 -20.14 -26.74 -0.75
C ARG A 316 -20.47 -27.01 -2.20
N ILE A 317 -19.43 -27.19 -3.01
CA ILE A 317 -19.54 -27.39 -4.46
C ILE A 317 -19.21 -28.85 -4.76
N HIS A 318 -20.23 -29.64 -5.10
CA HIS A 318 -20.10 -31.08 -5.34
C HIS A 318 -19.63 -31.36 -6.78
N ASN A 319 -18.32 -31.15 -7.03
CA ASN A 319 -17.68 -31.54 -8.27
C ASN A 319 -16.20 -31.93 -8.05
N GLU A 320 -15.58 -32.55 -9.06
CA GLU A 320 -14.21 -33.09 -8.99
C GLU A 320 -13.16 -32.07 -8.52
N ARG A 321 -13.31 -30.78 -8.88
CA ARG A 321 -12.35 -29.74 -8.50
C ARG A 321 -12.45 -29.33 -7.03
N TRP A 322 -13.64 -29.37 -6.44
CA TRP A 322 -13.93 -28.72 -5.15
C TRP A 322 -14.47 -29.65 -4.06
N GLU A 323 -14.68 -30.94 -4.34
CA GLU A 323 -15.26 -31.90 -3.40
C GLU A 323 -14.58 -31.87 -2.01
N GLY A 324 -15.34 -31.46 -0.99
CA GLY A 324 -14.87 -31.31 0.40
C GLY A 324 -14.30 -29.93 0.79
N VAL A 325 -13.99 -29.05 -0.17
CA VAL A 325 -13.49 -27.68 0.10
C VAL A 325 -14.66 -26.76 0.49
N PRO A 326 -14.65 -26.13 1.68
CA PRO A 326 -15.66 -25.16 2.09
C PRO A 326 -15.41 -23.78 1.45
N PHE A 327 -16.48 -23.18 0.91
CA PHE A 327 -16.52 -21.80 0.44
C PHE A 327 -17.24 -20.92 1.45
N ILE A 328 -16.49 -20.15 2.21
CA ILE A 328 -16.94 -19.37 3.36
C ILE A 328 -17.29 -17.95 2.89
N LEU A 329 -18.59 -17.62 2.84
CA LEU A 329 -19.10 -16.29 2.51
C LEU A 329 -19.42 -15.54 3.81
N LYS A 330 -18.69 -14.45 4.13
CA LYS A 330 -18.88 -13.66 5.36
C LYS A 330 -19.16 -12.19 5.02
N ALA A 331 -20.37 -11.72 5.28
CA ALA A 331 -20.80 -10.33 5.04
C ALA A 331 -21.36 -9.67 6.30
N GLY A 332 -21.14 -8.37 6.50
CA GLY A 332 -21.86 -7.63 7.54
C GLY A 332 -21.58 -6.13 7.59
N LYS A 333 -22.52 -5.41 8.22
CA LYS A 333 -22.48 -3.95 8.48
C LYS A 333 -22.12 -3.65 9.95
N ALA A 334 -21.73 -2.41 10.25
CA ALA A 334 -21.27 -1.95 11.56
C ALA A 334 -20.13 -2.81 12.15
N LEU A 335 -19.18 -3.23 11.31
CA LEU A 335 -18.02 -4.03 11.69
C LEU A 335 -16.76 -3.19 11.95
N ASN A 336 -15.67 -3.84 12.31
CA ASN A 336 -14.41 -3.22 12.71
C ASN A 336 -13.67 -2.43 11.61
N SER A 337 -14.04 -2.59 10.34
CA SER A 337 -13.43 -1.92 9.19
C SER A 337 -14.20 -2.18 7.89
N ARG A 338 -14.20 -1.22 6.96
CA ARG A 338 -14.62 -1.43 5.57
C ARG A 338 -13.58 -2.28 4.83
N LYS A 339 -14.01 -3.41 4.27
CA LYS A 339 -13.13 -4.34 3.51
C LYS A 339 -13.95 -5.24 2.58
N ALA A 340 -13.45 -5.51 1.38
CA ALA A 340 -13.85 -6.68 0.60
C ALA A 340 -12.60 -7.44 0.11
N GLU A 341 -12.55 -8.75 0.31
CA GLU A 341 -11.44 -9.59 -0.16
C GLU A 341 -11.85 -11.02 -0.50
N ILE A 342 -11.05 -11.64 -1.36
CA ILE A 342 -10.99 -13.08 -1.61
C ILE A 342 -9.73 -13.60 -0.91
N ARG A 343 -9.81 -14.69 -0.17
CA ARG A 343 -8.67 -15.41 0.42
C ARG A 343 -8.78 -16.89 0.08
N VAL A 344 -7.80 -17.41 -0.64
CA VAL A 344 -7.61 -18.84 -0.88
C VAL A 344 -6.51 -19.32 0.05
N GLN A 345 -6.84 -20.16 1.03
CA GLN A 345 -5.86 -20.75 1.94
C GLN A 345 -5.47 -22.14 1.43
N PHE A 346 -4.16 -22.36 1.24
CA PHE A 346 -3.61 -23.65 0.86
C PHE A 346 -3.40 -24.55 2.08
N LYS A 347 -3.35 -25.86 1.84
CA LYS A 347 -3.05 -26.85 2.87
C LYS A 347 -1.62 -26.72 3.39
N ASP A 348 -1.39 -27.32 4.55
CA ASP A 348 -0.08 -27.42 5.19
C ASP A 348 0.89 -28.28 4.36
N VAL A 349 2.18 -27.92 4.38
CA VAL A 349 3.23 -28.69 3.69
C VAL A 349 3.48 -30.00 4.47
N PRO A 350 3.43 -31.18 3.82
CA PRO A 350 3.64 -32.45 4.52
C PRO A 350 4.96 -32.50 5.29
N GLY A 351 4.87 -32.79 6.59
CA GLY A 351 6.03 -32.85 7.50
C GLY A 351 6.50 -31.51 8.07
N GLN A 352 5.92 -30.37 7.70
CA GLN A 352 6.29 -29.05 8.24
C GLN A 352 5.06 -28.25 8.71
N LYS A 353 4.99 -27.98 10.03
CA LYS A 353 3.98 -27.07 10.62
C LYS A 353 4.44 -25.61 10.51
N GLN A 354 4.64 -25.14 9.29
CA GLN A 354 4.82 -23.72 8.99
C GLN A 354 3.46 -23.09 8.64
N GLY A 355 3.31 -21.79 8.90
CA GLY A 355 2.03 -21.10 8.66
C GLY A 355 1.58 -21.22 7.19
N ARG A 356 0.35 -21.73 6.99
CA ARG A 356 -0.26 -21.99 5.68
C ARG A 356 -0.07 -20.84 4.68
N ASN A 357 0.21 -21.21 3.44
CA ASN A 357 0.30 -20.24 2.34
C ASN A 357 -1.11 -19.71 2.02
N GLU A 358 -1.20 -18.45 1.63
CA GLU A 358 -2.48 -17.80 1.30
C GLU A 358 -2.32 -16.98 0.02
N PHE A 359 -3.27 -17.08 -0.90
CA PHE A 359 -3.39 -16.14 -2.02
C PHE A 359 -4.59 -15.23 -1.77
N VAL A 360 -4.36 -13.91 -1.80
CA VAL A 360 -5.31 -12.90 -1.32
C VAL A 360 -5.51 -11.83 -2.38
N ILE A 361 -6.76 -11.46 -2.63
CA ILE A 361 -7.15 -10.40 -3.55
C ILE A 361 -8.05 -9.44 -2.79
N ARG A 362 -7.52 -8.26 -2.45
CA ARG A 362 -8.24 -7.20 -1.72
C ARG A 362 -8.97 -6.31 -2.72
N LEU A 363 -10.28 -6.53 -2.87
CA LEU A 363 -11.17 -5.88 -3.85
C LEU A 363 -11.55 -4.43 -3.49
N GLN A 364 -11.38 -4.04 -2.21
CA GLN A 364 -11.44 -2.68 -1.68
C GLN A 364 -11.18 -2.70 -0.15
N PRO A 365 -10.73 -1.59 0.47
CA PRO A 365 -10.05 -0.47 -0.16
C PRO A 365 -8.61 -0.85 -0.56
N SER A 366 -7.95 0.02 -1.34
CA SER A 366 -6.56 -0.11 -1.76
C SER A 366 -6.28 -1.44 -2.46
N GLU A 367 -6.76 -1.53 -3.70
CA GLU A 367 -6.71 -2.69 -4.59
C GLU A 367 -5.33 -3.36 -4.59
N ALA A 368 -5.27 -4.64 -4.20
CA ALA A 368 -4.02 -5.40 -4.15
C ALA A 368 -4.23 -6.91 -4.35
N ILE A 369 -3.22 -7.56 -4.91
CA ILE A 369 -3.09 -9.01 -4.99
C ILE A 369 -1.80 -9.38 -4.26
N TYR A 370 -1.86 -10.31 -3.30
CA TYR A 370 -0.65 -10.74 -2.60
C TYR A 370 -0.68 -12.23 -2.23
N MET A 371 0.49 -12.84 -2.20
CA MET A 371 0.67 -14.24 -1.81
C MET A 371 1.53 -14.33 -0.56
N LYS A 372 0.97 -14.85 0.54
CA LYS A 372 1.73 -15.20 1.74
C LYS A 372 2.41 -16.55 1.54
N LEU A 373 3.70 -16.61 1.88
CA LEU A 373 4.53 -17.80 1.83
C LEU A 373 5.48 -17.81 3.03
N THR A 374 6.13 -18.96 3.26
CA THR A 374 7.19 -19.06 4.26
C THR A 374 8.56 -18.85 3.60
N VAL A 375 9.39 -18.00 4.20
CA VAL A 375 10.75 -17.67 3.73
C VAL A 375 11.75 -17.81 4.87
N LYS A 376 13.04 -17.89 4.54
CA LYS A 376 14.11 -17.73 5.53
C LYS A 376 14.04 -16.32 6.14
N GLN A 377 14.12 -16.22 7.47
CA GLN A 377 14.23 -14.92 8.14
C GLN A 377 15.53 -14.20 7.71
N PRO A 378 15.49 -12.90 7.35
CA PRO A 378 16.71 -12.14 7.06
C PRO A 378 17.61 -12.03 8.30
N GLY A 379 18.81 -12.59 8.21
CA GLY A 379 19.75 -12.69 9.33
C GLY A 379 20.78 -13.81 9.16
N LEU A 380 21.54 -14.08 10.22
CA LEU A 380 22.55 -15.16 10.27
C LEU A 380 21.95 -16.53 10.60
N GLU A 381 20.83 -16.56 11.33
CA GLU A 381 20.10 -17.78 11.69
C GLU A 381 19.38 -18.38 10.47
N MET A 382 18.94 -19.64 10.58
CA MET A 382 18.19 -20.36 9.53
C MET A 382 16.71 -20.58 9.90
N SER A 383 16.18 -19.74 10.79
CA SER A 383 14.75 -19.67 11.13
C SER A 383 13.89 -19.29 9.93
N THR A 384 12.60 -19.63 9.99
CA THR A 384 11.61 -19.33 8.95
C THR A 384 10.51 -18.40 9.44
N VAL A 385 10.10 -17.46 8.60
CA VAL A 385 9.05 -16.47 8.88
C VAL A 385 8.04 -16.44 7.73
N GLN A 386 6.78 -16.10 8.01
CA GLN A 386 5.87 -15.74 6.93
C GLN A 386 6.24 -14.36 6.35
N SER A 387 6.22 -14.28 5.02
CA SER A 387 6.37 -13.04 4.26
C SER A 387 5.44 -13.08 3.05
N GLU A 388 5.42 -12.02 2.25
CA GLU A 388 4.47 -11.86 1.16
C GLU A 388 5.11 -11.32 -0.12
N LEU A 389 4.62 -11.81 -1.26
CA LEU A 389 4.82 -11.21 -2.57
C LEU A 389 3.59 -10.35 -2.88
N ASP A 390 3.75 -9.03 -2.86
CA ASP A 390 2.66 -8.06 -3.03
C ASP A 390 2.63 -7.40 -4.42
N LEU A 391 1.41 -7.11 -4.87
CA LEU A 391 1.05 -6.29 -6.02
C LEU A 391 -0.06 -5.31 -5.62
N SER A 392 0.28 -4.32 -4.81
CA SER A 392 -0.59 -3.17 -4.51
C SER A 392 -0.70 -2.24 -5.73
N TYR A 393 -1.91 -2.09 -6.29
CA TYR A 393 -2.14 -1.39 -7.56
C TYR A 393 -1.73 0.09 -7.48
N GLY A 394 -2.13 0.80 -6.41
CA GLY A 394 -1.77 2.22 -6.21
C GLY A 394 -0.26 2.49 -6.07
N GLN A 395 0.54 1.46 -5.74
CA GLN A 395 2.01 1.55 -5.74
C GLN A 395 2.61 1.17 -7.11
N ARG A 396 2.06 0.15 -7.77
CA ARG A 396 2.64 -0.40 -9.01
C ARG A 396 2.21 0.32 -10.28
N TYR A 397 1.02 0.91 -10.30
CA TYR A 397 0.38 1.55 -11.46
C TYR A 397 0.09 3.04 -11.19
N GLN A 398 1.08 3.76 -10.66
CA GLN A 398 1.00 5.20 -10.41
C GLN A 398 0.61 5.96 -11.69
N GLY A 399 -0.35 6.89 -11.56
CA GLY A 399 -0.91 7.62 -12.70
C GLY A 399 -2.00 6.89 -13.50
N VAL A 400 -2.30 5.62 -13.18
CA VAL A 400 -3.43 4.88 -13.78
C VAL A 400 -4.66 5.00 -12.88
N THR A 401 -5.70 5.66 -13.36
CA THR A 401 -7.02 5.66 -12.71
C THR A 401 -7.71 4.32 -12.98
N ILE A 402 -8.07 3.60 -11.91
CA ILE A 402 -8.95 2.42 -12.01
C ILE A 402 -10.39 2.94 -12.23
N PRO A 403 -11.12 2.51 -13.28
CA PRO A 403 -12.48 2.99 -13.54
C PRO A 403 -13.46 2.49 -12.46
N GLU A 404 -14.48 3.31 -12.17
CA GLU A 404 -15.60 2.87 -11.33
C GLU A 404 -16.42 1.79 -12.05
N ALA A 405 -17.01 0.86 -11.29
CA ALA A 405 -17.67 -0.32 -11.87
C ALA A 405 -18.81 0.01 -12.85
N TYR A 406 -19.47 1.15 -12.67
CA TYR A 406 -20.52 1.62 -13.58
C TYR A 406 -19.96 2.14 -14.91
N GLU A 407 -18.74 2.67 -14.97
CA GLU A 407 -18.09 3.07 -16.24
C GLU A 407 -17.89 1.84 -17.12
N ARG A 408 -17.30 0.78 -16.53
CA ARG A 408 -17.08 -0.51 -17.19
C ARG A 408 -18.40 -1.11 -17.69
N LEU A 409 -19.39 -1.26 -16.82
CA LEU A 409 -20.65 -1.93 -17.19
C LEU A 409 -21.46 -1.12 -18.22
N ILE A 410 -21.48 0.21 -18.15
CA ILE A 410 -22.15 1.02 -19.19
C ILE A 410 -21.43 0.88 -20.54
N LEU A 411 -20.10 0.90 -20.56
CA LEU A 411 -19.31 0.71 -21.78
C LEU A 411 -19.48 -0.70 -22.38
N ASP A 412 -19.49 -1.73 -21.55
CA ASP A 412 -19.72 -3.13 -21.95
C ASP A 412 -21.15 -3.28 -22.53
N THR A 413 -22.16 -2.62 -21.93
CA THR A 413 -23.54 -2.55 -22.48
C THR A 413 -23.59 -1.89 -23.85
N ILE A 414 -22.85 -0.81 -24.09
CA ILE A 414 -22.78 -0.11 -25.39
C ILE A 414 -22.11 -0.99 -26.45
N ARG A 415 -21.08 -1.75 -26.06
CA ARG A 415 -20.39 -2.72 -26.92
C ARG A 415 -21.21 -3.99 -27.18
N GLY A 416 -22.18 -4.31 -26.32
CA GLY A 416 -22.96 -5.54 -26.37
C GLY A 416 -22.25 -6.74 -25.72
N ASP A 417 -21.31 -6.48 -24.83
CA ASP A 417 -20.61 -7.51 -24.06
C ASP A 417 -21.41 -7.84 -22.80
N GLN A 418 -21.89 -9.08 -22.71
CA GLN A 418 -22.65 -9.60 -21.58
C GLN A 418 -21.79 -10.36 -20.54
N GLN A 419 -20.46 -10.40 -20.68
CA GLN A 419 -19.56 -11.17 -19.79
C GLN A 419 -19.72 -10.80 -18.31
N HIS A 420 -20.01 -9.53 -18.03
CA HIS A 420 -20.11 -8.96 -16.68
C HIS A 420 -21.55 -8.76 -16.19
N PHE A 421 -22.52 -9.52 -16.75
CA PHE A 421 -23.95 -9.40 -16.44
C PHE A 421 -24.59 -10.75 -16.10
N VAL A 422 -25.58 -10.72 -15.19
CA VAL A 422 -26.23 -11.93 -14.66
C VAL A 422 -27.29 -12.45 -15.63
N ARG A 423 -27.13 -13.69 -16.11
CA ARG A 423 -28.08 -14.37 -17.00
C ARG A 423 -29.29 -14.92 -16.23
N ARG A 424 -30.45 -15.13 -16.87
CA ARG A 424 -31.70 -15.56 -16.21
C ARG A 424 -31.54 -16.88 -15.45
N ASP A 425 -30.88 -17.86 -16.05
CA ASP A 425 -30.58 -19.16 -15.44
C ASP A 425 -29.59 -19.04 -14.26
N GLU A 426 -28.62 -18.14 -14.36
CA GLU A 426 -27.71 -17.81 -13.26
C GLU A 426 -28.45 -17.18 -12.06
N LEU A 427 -29.39 -16.28 -12.34
CA LEU A 427 -30.27 -15.69 -11.33
C LEU A 427 -31.19 -16.75 -10.69
N LYS A 428 -31.74 -17.67 -11.49
CA LYS A 428 -32.54 -18.81 -11.02
C LYS A 428 -31.74 -19.73 -10.10
N ALA A 429 -30.53 -20.12 -10.52
CA ALA A 429 -29.67 -21.02 -9.76
C ALA A 429 -29.20 -20.39 -8.43
N SER A 430 -28.83 -19.10 -8.44
CA SER A 430 -28.47 -18.37 -7.22
C SER A 430 -29.63 -18.27 -6.22
N TRP A 431 -30.84 -17.94 -6.67
CA TRP A 431 -32.01 -17.93 -5.77
C TRP A 431 -32.40 -19.31 -5.26
N LYS A 432 -32.23 -20.37 -6.05
CA LYS A 432 -32.49 -21.76 -5.62
C LYS A 432 -31.63 -22.19 -4.42
N ILE A 433 -30.38 -21.69 -4.33
CA ILE A 433 -29.47 -21.95 -3.20
C ILE A 433 -29.97 -21.29 -1.91
N PHE A 434 -30.32 -20.00 -1.97
CA PHE A 434 -30.60 -19.20 -0.76
C PHE A 434 -32.07 -19.18 -0.30
N THR A 435 -33.03 -19.38 -1.20
CA THR A 435 -34.48 -19.27 -0.86
C THR A 435 -34.90 -20.15 0.33
N PRO A 436 -34.48 -21.43 0.46
CA PRO A 436 -34.87 -22.26 1.60
C PRO A 436 -34.38 -21.73 2.96
N LEU A 437 -33.19 -21.12 3.00
CA LEU A 437 -32.65 -20.48 4.21
C LEU A 437 -33.38 -19.16 4.50
N LEU A 438 -33.56 -18.33 3.48
CA LEU A 438 -34.22 -17.02 3.59
C LEU A 438 -35.65 -17.16 4.12
N HIS A 439 -36.46 -18.05 3.54
CA HIS A 439 -37.84 -18.29 3.99
C HIS A 439 -37.94 -18.80 5.43
N ARG A 440 -36.87 -19.37 6.00
CA ARG A 440 -36.81 -19.78 7.43
C ARG A 440 -36.40 -18.65 8.35
N ILE A 441 -35.53 -17.74 7.89
CA ILE A 441 -35.20 -16.48 8.56
C ILE A 441 -36.43 -15.57 8.60
N ASP A 442 -37.15 -15.44 7.48
CA ASP A 442 -38.38 -14.64 7.37
C ASP A 442 -39.49 -15.16 8.31
N ARG A 443 -39.53 -16.48 8.57
CA ARG A 443 -40.44 -17.12 9.56
C ARG A 443 -39.95 -17.09 11.01
N GLY A 444 -38.76 -16.55 11.27
CA GLY A 444 -38.18 -16.48 12.62
C GLY A 444 -37.66 -17.80 13.19
N GLU A 445 -37.50 -18.84 12.36
CA GLU A 445 -36.92 -20.14 12.77
C GLU A 445 -35.43 -20.02 13.09
N PHE A 446 -34.72 -19.16 12.34
CA PHE A 446 -33.31 -18.85 12.53
C PHE A 446 -33.18 -17.42 13.03
N LYS A 447 -32.61 -17.21 14.22
CA LYS A 447 -32.49 -15.89 14.85
C LYS A 447 -31.05 -15.35 14.77
N PRO A 448 -30.85 -14.05 14.50
CA PRO A 448 -29.52 -13.45 14.50
C PRO A 448 -28.99 -13.27 15.93
N LEU A 449 -27.69 -13.48 16.11
CA LEU A 449 -26.97 -13.26 17.36
C LEU A 449 -26.63 -11.76 17.52
N PRO A 450 -26.72 -11.18 18.74
CA PRO A 450 -26.31 -9.80 18.97
C PRO A 450 -24.78 -9.66 18.81
N TYR A 451 -24.34 -8.58 18.17
CA TYR A 451 -22.92 -8.20 18.14
C TYR A 451 -22.72 -6.68 18.28
N LYS A 452 -21.59 -6.28 18.84
CA LYS A 452 -21.29 -4.86 19.07
C LYS A 452 -20.89 -4.16 17.77
N PRO A 453 -21.42 -2.95 17.48
CA PRO A 453 -20.87 -2.08 16.45
C PRO A 453 -19.35 -1.92 16.59
N GLY A 454 -18.62 -1.99 15.48
CA GLY A 454 -17.15 -1.95 15.45
C GLY A 454 -16.44 -3.27 15.79
N SER A 455 -17.17 -4.37 15.99
CA SER A 455 -16.57 -5.71 16.23
C SER A 455 -16.36 -6.53 14.94
N ARG A 456 -15.86 -7.77 15.07
CA ARG A 456 -15.69 -8.73 13.95
C ARG A 456 -16.98 -9.49 13.57
N GLY A 457 -18.11 -9.17 14.22
CA GLY A 457 -19.36 -9.94 14.20
C GLY A 457 -19.47 -10.87 15.43
N PRO A 458 -20.47 -11.76 15.47
CA PRO A 458 -20.61 -12.78 16.51
C PRO A 458 -19.38 -13.70 16.62
N ALA A 459 -19.03 -14.15 17.83
CA ALA A 459 -17.86 -15.00 18.06
C ALA A 459 -18.02 -16.39 17.42
N GLU A 460 -19.26 -16.87 17.37
CA GLU A 460 -19.72 -18.09 16.71
C GLU A 460 -19.34 -18.13 15.22
N ALA A 461 -19.23 -16.96 14.57
CA ALA A 461 -18.81 -16.88 13.18
C ALA A 461 -17.33 -17.23 12.99
N ASP A 462 -16.46 -16.77 13.91
CA ASP A 462 -15.03 -17.11 13.85
C ASP A 462 -14.78 -18.57 14.33
N GLU A 463 -15.66 -19.13 15.19
CA GLU A 463 -15.71 -20.57 15.48
C GLU A 463 -16.16 -21.40 14.26
N LEU A 464 -17.14 -20.93 13.48
CA LEU A 464 -17.55 -21.58 12.24
C LEU A 464 -16.41 -21.59 11.21
N LEU A 465 -15.67 -20.48 11.06
CA LEU A 465 -14.45 -20.42 10.25
C LEU A 465 -13.42 -21.48 10.70
N ARG A 466 -13.21 -21.63 12.02
CA ARG A 466 -12.27 -22.62 12.58
C ARG A 466 -12.70 -24.06 12.30
N LYS A 467 -14.00 -24.36 12.40
CA LYS A 467 -14.59 -25.67 12.00
C LYS A 467 -14.46 -25.94 10.51
N ALA A 468 -14.52 -24.90 9.68
CA ALA A 468 -14.31 -24.95 8.24
C ALA A 468 -12.83 -25.05 7.81
N GLY A 469 -11.90 -25.33 8.75
CA GLY A 469 -10.49 -25.53 8.46
C GLY A 469 -9.65 -24.24 8.37
N TYR A 470 -10.24 -23.05 8.50
CA TYR A 470 -9.44 -21.82 8.44
C TYR A 470 -8.53 -21.67 9.66
N ILE A 471 -7.22 -21.67 9.40
CA ILE A 471 -6.20 -21.33 10.40
C ILE A 471 -5.82 -19.86 10.20
N MET A 472 -6.15 -19.00 11.16
CA MET A 472 -5.76 -17.59 11.12
C MET A 472 -4.25 -17.47 11.39
N ALA A 473 -3.49 -17.00 10.40
CA ALA A 473 -2.03 -16.86 10.53
C ALA A 473 -1.66 -15.73 11.51
N SER A 474 -1.09 -16.09 12.66
CA SER A 474 -0.79 -15.20 13.81
C SER A 474 0.35 -14.20 13.61
N SER A 475 0.92 -14.12 12.40
CA SER A 475 2.21 -13.47 12.11
C SER A 475 2.22 -11.92 12.17
N TRP A 476 1.06 -11.26 12.20
CA TRP A 476 0.98 -9.78 12.15
C TRP A 476 0.34 -9.11 13.39
N GLU A 477 -0.29 -9.87 14.30
CA GLU A 477 -0.82 -9.36 15.57
C GLU A 477 0.22 -9.41 16.72
N HIS A 478 1.41 -9.95 16.43
CA HIS A 478 2.47 -10.34 17.36
C HIS A 478 3.17 -9.21 18.16
N PHE A 479 2.69 -7.96 18.06
CA PHE A 479 3.14 -6.85 18.91
C PHE A 479 2.01 -6.15 19.69
N GLY A 480 0.77 -6.63 19.66
CA GLY A 480 -0.33 -5.89 20.31
C GLY A 480 -1.65 -6.64 20.53
N GLU A 481 -1.67 -7.66 21.39
CA GLU A 481 -2.93 -8.13 21.99
C GLU A 481 -2.90 -8.25 23.53
N VAL A 482 -2.32 -7.23 24.18
CA VAL A 482 -2.79 -6.78 25.51
C VAL A 482 -3.10 -5.29 25.39
N ALA A 483 -4.38 -4.93 25.54
CA ALA A 483 -4.94 -3.57 25.40
C ALA A 483 -4.97 -2.95 23.98
N ASN A 484 -5.78 -3.56 23.09
CA ASN A 484 -6.62 -2.91 22.08
C ASN A 484 -6.10 -1.64 21.35
N VAL A 485 -5.57 -1.80 20.12
CA VAL A 485 -5.55 -0.70 19.13
C VAL A 485 -6.97 -0.20 18.84
N ALA A 486 -7.95 -1.12 18.76
CA ALA A 486 -9.36 -0.84 18.44
C ALA A 486 -10.17 -0.12 19.55
N GLN A 487 -9.56 0.19 20.70
CA GLN A 487 -10.13 1.12 21.70
C GLN A 487 -9.46 2.51 21.64
N LEU A 488 -8.42 2.66 20.84
CA LEU A 488 -7.65 3.89 20.66
C LEU A 488 -7.89 4.54 19.28
N THR A 489 -8.60 3.85 18.39
CA THR A 489 -9.21 4.41 17.17
C THR A 489 -10.22 5.50 17.54
N GLY A 490 -10.09 6.67 16.92
CA GLY A 490 -10.89 7.86 17.26
C GLY A 490 -10.35 8.69 18.44
N ILE A 491 -9.28 8.24 19.12
CA ILE A 491 -8.49 9.10 20.02
C ILE A 491 -7.49 9.90 19.20
N ASP A 492 -7.45 11.21 19.43
CA ASP A 492 -6.56 12.17 18.78
C ASP A 492 -5.09 12.02 19.21
N ALA A 493 -4.18 12.54 18.38
CA ALA A 493 -2.74 12.51 18.63
C ALA A 493 -2.32 13.10 20.01
N VAL A 494 -2.92 14.20 20.46
CA VAL A 494 -2.51 14.88 21.71
C VAL A 494 -2.87 14.03 22.93
N ARG A 495 -4.07 13.43 22.92
CA ARG A 495 -4.53 12.53 23.97
C ARG A 495 -3.77 11.19 23.99
N LEU A 496 -3.40 10.65 22.82
CA LEU A 496 -2.47 9.52 22.72
C LEU A 496 -1.10 9.86 23.32
N ILE A 497 -0.55 11.05 23.02
CA ILE A 497 0.71 11.55 23.59
C ILE A 497 0.65 11.63 25.11
N GLY A 498 -0.45 12.14 25.68
CA GLY A 498 -0.67 12.14 27.13
C GLY A 498 -0.68 10.74 27.75
N MET A 499 -1.24 9.74 27.04
CA MET A 499 -1.24 8.34 27.48
C MET A 499 0.16 7.70 27.40
N ILE A 500 0.94 7.97 26.34
CA ILE A 500 2.33 7.52 26.19
C ILE A 500 3.21 8.06 27.33
N VAL A 501 3.11 9.37 27.61
CA VAL A 501 3.88 10.01 28.70
C VAL A 501 3.51 9.43 30.06
N LYS A 502 2.23 9.11 30.29
CA LYS A 502 1.77 8.45 31.52
C LYS A 502 2.37 7.04 31.64
N ALA A 503 2.24 6.19 30.63
CA ALA A 503 2.78 4.82 30.66
C ALA A 503 4.32 4.78 30.80
N ALA A 504 5.03 5.73 30.19
CA ALA A 504 6.48 5.87 30.34
C ALA A 504 6.93 6.25 31.76
N SER A 505 6.05 6.91 32.53
CA SER A 505 6.33 7.24 33.94
C SER A 505 6.21 6.03 34.87
N THR A 506 5.36 5.06 34.51
CA THR A 506 5.09 3.82 35.26
C THR A 506 5.85 2.59 34.77
N ALA A 507 6.57 2.71 33.64
CA ALA A 507 7.40 1.64 33.07
C ALA A 507 8.37 1.01 34.09
N ARG A 508 8.41 -0.32 34.13
CA ARG A 508 9.24 -1.10 35.08
C ARG A 508 10.60 -1.45 34.47
N MET A 509 10.65 -1.69 33.16
CA MET A 509 11.85 -1.93 32.36
C MET A 509 12.11 -0.81 31.34
N HIS A 510 13.31 -0.78 30.75
CA HIS A 510 13.76 0.22 29.76
C HIS A 510 13.46 1.69 30.16
N LYS A 511 13.52 2.00 31.46
CA LYS A 511 13.11 3.30 32.03
C LYS A 511 13.81 4.50 31.37
N LYS A 512 15.09 4.35 31.01
CA LYS A 512 15.88 5.34 30.25
C LYS A 512 15.24 5.63 28.89
N ASN A 513 15.05 4.59 28.07
CA ASN A 513 14.46 4.68 26.74
C ASN A 513 13.02 5.20 26.79
N CYS A 514 12.17 4.66 27.68
CA CYS A 514 10.79 5.11 27.84
C CYS A 514 10.69 6.61 28.17
N ARG A 515 11.58 7.11 29.05
CA ARG A 515 11.65 8.54 29.41
C ARG A 515 12.18 9.40 28.28
N GLN A 516 13.23 8.97 27.56
CA GLN A 516 13.74 9.68 26.38
C GLN A 516 12.66 9.80 25.29
N PHE A 517 11.97 8.70 24.99
CA PHE A 517 10.89 8.64 24.00
C PHE A 517 9.69 9.49 24.41
N ALA A 518 9.28 9.45 25.67
CA ALA A 518 8.20 10.31 26.19
C ALA A 518 8.58 11.80 26.25
N GLN A 519 9.86 12.15 26.43
CA GLN A 519 10.35 13.53 26.32
C GLN A 519 10.25 14.03 24.87
N HIS A 520 10.76 13.24 23.93
CA HIS A 520 10.71 13.52 22.49
C HIS A 520 9.25 13.67 22.00
N ILE A 521 8.39 12.70 22.30
CA ILE A 521 6.96 12.71 21.97
C ILE A 521 6.20 13.87 22.65
N LYS A 522 6.67 14.39 23.80
CA LYS A 522 6.10 15.60 24.40
C LYS A 522 6.46 16.88 23.65
N LEU A 523 7.64 16.99 23.04
CA LEU A 523 7.98 18.11 22.15
C LEU A 523 7.01 18.16 20.96
N ILE A 524 6.69 16.98 20.42
CA ILE A 524 5.76 16.78 19.32
C ILE A 524 4.33 17.17 19.71
N GLY A 525 3.85 16.77 20.89
CA GLY A 525 2.54 17.20 21.39
C GLY A 525 2.40 18.72 21.49
N ASN A 526 3.43 19.39 22.02
CA ASN A 526 3.48 20.86 22.12
C ASN A 526 3.50 21.58 20.75
N LEU A 527 3.90 20.90 19.67
CA LEU A 527 3.84 21.40 18.30
C LEU A 527 2.45 21.18 17.69
N LEU A 528 1.92 19.97 17.86
CA LEU A 528 0.60 19.56 17.34
C LEU A 528 -0.57 20.35 17.94
N GLU A 529 -0.50 20.70 19.22
CA GLU A 529 -1.48 21.61 19.85
C GLU A 529 -1.47 23.01 19.20
N GLN A 530 -0.29 23.54 18.87
CA GLN A 530 -0.14 24.86 18.24
C GLN A 530 -0.55 24.87 16.77
N LEU A 531 -0.33 23.75 16.07
CA LEU A 531 -0.77 23.55 14.69
C LEU A 531 -2.29 23.30 14.55
N LYS A 532 -3.04 23.19 15.66
CA LYS A 532 -4.48 22.91 15.68
C LYS A 532 -4.89 21.78 14.72
N ILE A 533 -4.55 20.53 15.04
CA ILE A 533 -4.88 19.34 14.20
C ILE A 533 -6.31 19.33 13.63
N SER A 534 -7.30 19.83 14.39
CA SER A 534 -8.71 19.95 13.99
C SER A 534 -9.00 20.88 12.80
N GLU A 535 -8.11 21.82 12.50
CA GLU A 535 -8.15 22.65 11.30
C GLU A 535 -7.39 21.96 10.16
N LEU A 536 -6.24 21.31 10.44
CA LEU A 536 -5.47 20.57 9.43
C LEU A 536 -6.23 19.39 8.84
N LYS A 537 -6.85 18.52 9.67
CA LYS A 537 -7.62 17.34 9.19
C LYS A 537 -8.80 17.64 8.25
N ARG A 538 -9.11 18.92 7.98
CA ARG A 538 -10.07 19.37 6.96
C ARG A 538 -9.50 19.36 5.54
N TYR A 539 -8.17 19.39 5.40
CA TYR A 539 -7.43 19.38 4.14
C TYR A 539 -6.99 17.94 3.82
N PRO A 540 -7.49 17.33 2.73
CA PRO A 540 -7.28 15.90 2.46
C PRO A 540 -5.80 15.52 2.30
N GLU A 541 -4.97 16.44 1.82
CA GLU A 541 -3.53 16.29 1.60
C GLU A 541 -2.78 16.07 2.92
N THR A 542 -3.21 16.76 3.99
CA THR A 542 -2.60 16.66 5.33
C THR A 542 -3.22 15.53 6.15
N ARG A 543 -4.45 15.14 5.81
CA ARG A 543 -5.27 14.19 6.56
C ARG A 543 -4.62 12.81 6.62
N GLU A 544 -4.18 12.27 5.49
CA GLU A 544 -3.52 10.96 5.46
C GLU A 544 -2.23 10.93 6.30
N PRO A 545 -1.26 11.87 6.16
CA PRO A 545 -0.11 11.96 7.05
C PRO A 545 -0.46 12.07 8.54
N LEU A 546 -1.53 12.78 8.90
CA LEU A 546 -1.99 12.92 10.29
C LEU A 546 -2.67 11.65 10.83
N GLU A 547 -3.40 10.90 9.99
CA GLU A 547 -3.95 9.59 10.34
C GLU A 547 -2.83 8.54 10.50
N GLN A 548 -1.83 8.54 9.61
CA GLN A 548 -0.62 7.70 9.74
C GLN A 548 0.19 8.04 11.01
N LEU A 549 0.31 9.33 11.37
CA LEU A 549 0.97 9.77 12.60
C LEU A 549 0.24 9.32 13.87
N GLU A 550 -1.09 9.37 13.88
CA GLU A 550 -1.88 8.82 14.98
C GLU A 550 -1.72 7.31 15.12
N ASP A 551 -1.63 6.56 14.01
CA ASP A 551 -1.36 5.13 14.05
C ASP A 551 0.07 4.79 14.50
N ALA A 552 1.06 5.60 14.13
CA ALA A 552 2.42 5.49 14.69
C ALA A 552 2.43 5.78 16.21
N LEU A 553 1.63 6.74 16.69
CA LEU A 553 1.45 7.01 18.11
C LEU A 553 0.68 5.87 18.84
N ARG A 554 -0.33 5.24 18.21
CA ARG A 554 -1.03 4.06 18.74
C ARG A 554 -0.06 2.87 18.90
N ARG A 555 0.80 2.59 17.90
CA ARG A 555 1.90 1.59 18.01
C ARG A 555 2.87 1.94 19.13
N SER A 556 3.25 3.22 19.24
CA SER A 556 4.18 3.74 20.25
C SER A 556 3.67 3.63 21.67
N TYR A 557 2.36 3.81 21.89
CA TYR A 557 1.72 3.58 23.19
C TYR A 557 1.83 2.12 23.64
N ILE A 558 1.60 1.17 22.73
CA ILE A 558 1.67 -0.27 23.04
C ILE A 558 3.11 -0.70 23.36
N LEU A 559 4.10 -0.20 22.62
CA LEU A 559 5.54 -0.42 22.91
C LEU A 559 5.94 0.08 24.31
N VAL A 560 5.45 1.26 24.71
CA VAL A 560 5.71 1.81 26.05
C VAL A 560 4.96 1.02 27.12
N ASN A 561 3.70 0.64 26.89
CA ASN A 561 2.92 -0.14 27.87
C ASN A 561 3.47 -1.57 28.04
N SER A 562 4.05 -2.20 27.01
CA SER A 562 4.70 -3.51 27.18
C SER A 562 5.88 -3.47 28.15
N CYS A 563 6.52 -2.30 28.33
CA CYS A 563 7.58 -2.10 29.33
C CYS A 563 7.06 -1.96 30.79
N GLN A 564 5.73 -2.02 30.98
CA GLN A 564 5.07 -1.95 32.29
C GLN A 564 4.62 -3.33 32.80
N ASP A 565 3.97 -4.16 31.97
CA ASP A 565 3.11 -5.23 32.49
C ASP A 565 3.60 -6.67 32.24
N ARG A 566 4.51 -6.89 31.29
CA ARG A 566 5.09 -8.21 30.96
C ARG A 566 6.03 -8.78 32.06
N SER A 567 6.51 -10.01 31.86
CA SER A 567 7.61 -10.57 32.68
C SER A 567 8.87 -9.72 32.59
N TYR A 568 9.47 -9.45 33.75
CA TYR A 568 10.76 -8.76 33.90
C TYR A 568 11.90 -9.52 33.21
N LEU A 569 11.93 -10.85 33.36
CA LEU A 569 12.96 -11.71 32.75
C LEU A 569 12.80 -11.81 31.23
N TYR A 570 11.57 -11.89 30.74
CA TYR A 570 11.28 -11.86 29.30
C TYR A 570 11.70 -10.53 28.66
N LEU A 571 11.34 -9.39 29.27
CA LEU A 571 11.71 -8.05 28.79
C LEU A 571 13.24 -7.82 28.81
N LEU A 572 13.95 -8.36 29.81
CA LEU A 572 15.42 -8.36 29.86
C LEU A 572 16.03 -9.11 28.67
N ALA A 573 15.56 -10.33 28.43
CA ALA A 573 16.11 -11.19 27.40
C ALA A 573 15.83 -10.64 25.98
N MET A 574 14.68 -9.98 25.78
CA MET A 574 14.28 -9.27 24.56
C MET A 574 14.87 -7.84 24.41
N GLY A 575 15.77 -7.42 25.30
CA GLY A 575 16.14 -6.01 25.49
C GLY A 575 16.63 -5.26 24.24
N TRP A 576 17.43 -5.89 23.38
CA TRP A 576 17.90 -5.25 22.13
C TRP A 576 16.80 -5.09 21.07
N ASN A 577 15.82 -6.01 21.02
CA ASN A 577 14.66 -5.86 20.14
C ASN A 577 13.83 -4.64 20.58
N ILE A 578 13.57 -4.49 21.88
CA ILE A 578 12.84 -3.34 22.43
C ILE A 578 13.60 -2.03 22.14
N VAL A 579 14.93 -1.99 22.30
CA VAL A 579 15.78 -0.85 21.91
C VAL A 579 15.65 -0.53 20.40
N TYR A 580 15.61 -1.54 19.54
CA TYR A 580 15.40 -1.35 18.10
C TYR A 580 13.99 -0.81 17.79
N GLN A 581 12.93 -1.30 18.45
CA GLN A 581 11.58 -0.77 18.24
C GLN A 581 11.45 0.70 18.68
N PHE A 582 12.12 1.14 19.75
CA PHE A 582 12.16 2.57 20.12
C PHE A 582 12.83 3.44 19.03
N ARG A 583 13.96 2.98 18.46
CA ARG A 583 14.61 3.66 17.34
C ARG A 583 13.70 3.71 16.11
N LYS A 584 13.03 2.61 15.77
CA LYS A 584 12.10 2.51 14.64
C LYS A 584 10.90 3.46 14.82
N ALA A 585 10.28 3.46 15.99
CA ALA A 585 9.10 4.27 16.29
C ALA A 585 9.41 5.78 16.29
N GLN A 586 10.57 6.20 16.83
CA GLN A 586 10.99 7.60 16.69
C GLN A 586 11.21 7.96 15.22
N ASN A 587 11.98 7.18 14.45
CA ASN A 587 12.25 7.46 13.04
C ASN A 587 10.97 7.53 12.18
N GLU A 588 9.98 6.69 12.50
CA GLU A 588 8.66 6.68 11.84
C GLU A 588 7.87 7.97 12.13
N ILE A 589 7.85 8.40 13.39
CA ILE A 589 7.19 9.64 13.83
C ILE A 589 7.92 10.89 13.29
N ASP A 590 9.24 10.96 13.41
CA ASP A 590 10.08 12.06 12.87
C ASP A 590 9.87 12.22 11.35
N ARG A 591 9.75 11.12 10.60
CA ARG A 591 9.46 11.14 9.17
C ARG A 591 8.08 11.71 8.85
N LEU A 592 7.05 11.31 9.58
CA LEU A 592 5.68 11.77 9.36
C LEU A 592 5.51 13.25 9.72
N LEU A 593 6.19 13.71 10.78
CA LEU A 593 6.19 15.12 11.19
C LEU A 593 6.87 16.06 10.18
N ARG A 594 7.86 15.57 9.42
CA ARG A 594 8.46 16.34 8.32
C ARG A 594 7.49 16.62 7.16
N LEU A 595 6.46 15.80 6.98
CA LEU A 595 5.49 15.97 5.89
C LEU A 595 4.45 17.06 6.21
N VAL A 596 4.02 17.18 7.47
CA VAL A 596 2.96 18.14 7.86
C VAL A 596 3.28 19.60 7.46
N PRO A 597 4.49 20.16 7.67
CA PRO A 597 4.83 21.53 7.27
C PRO A 597 4.94 21.70 5.76
N LEU A 598 5.46 20.68 5.05
CA LEU A 598 5.64 20.71 3.59
C LEU A 598 4.30 20.72 2.85
N ILE A 599 3.26 20.13 3.44
CA ILE A 599 1.93 20.01 2.83
C ILE A 599 1.00 21.15 3.28
N THR A 600 1.21 21.75 4.45
CA THR A 600 0.31 22.78 5.01
C THR A 600 0.59 24.22 4.56
N LEU A 601 1.72 24.49 3.89
CA LEU A 601 2.18 25.85 3.54
C LEU A 601 2.26 26.83 4.73
N VAL A 602 2.33 26.33 5.97
CA VAL A 602 2.41 27.15 7.18
C VAL A 602 3.83 27.73 7.31
N ASP A 603 4.07 28.87 6.65
CA ASP A 603 5.29 29.66 6.84
C ASP A 603 5.24 30.44 8.16
N ASN A 604 5.38 29.69 9.25
CA ASN A 604 5.49 30.22 10.59
C ASN A 604 6.90 29.89 11.11
N ALA A 605 7.76 30.90 11.22
CA ALA A 605 9.14 30.72 11.67
C ALA A 605 9.26 29.98 13.02
N ARG A 606 8.26 30.15 13.90
CA ARG A 606 8.16 29.51 15.22
C ARG A 606 7.80 28.02 15.15
N VAL A 607 7.17 27.59 14.06
CA VAL A 607 6.94 26.16 13.73
C VAL A 607 8.24 25.55 13.21
N ARG A 608 8.93 26.23 12.28
CA ARG A 608 10.26 25.79 11.76
C ARG A 608 11.30 25.65 12.89
N GLU A 609 11.41 26.65 13.77
CA GLU A 609 12.28 26.60 14.96
C GLU A 609 12.01 25.37 15.84
N ARG A 610 10.73 25.03 16.06
CA ARG A 610 10.33 23.87 16.88
C ARG A 610 10.57 22.53 16.19
N LEU A 611 10.39 22.47 14.87
CA LEU A 611 10.75 21.29 14.06
C LEU A 611 12.26 21.06 14.13
N GLU A 612 13.08 22.10 13.96
CA GLU A 612 14.52 22.01 14.14
C GLU A 612 14.91 21.49 15.54
N VAL A 613 14.20 21.90 16.60
CA VAL A 613 14.43 21.38 17.96
C VAL A 613 14.07 19.90 18.07
N ILE A 614 13.02 19.42 17.40
CA ILE A 614 12.64 18.00 17.35
C ILE A 614 13.65 17.20 16.51
N GLU A 615 14.07 17.70 15.35
CA GLU A 615 15.08 17.05 14.49
C GLU A 615 16.42 16.90 15.20
N LYS A 616 16.81 17.89 16.01
CA LYS A 616 18.03 17.86 16.83
C LYS A 616 17.89 16.93 18.05
N ASP A 617 16.68 16.49 18.40
CA ASP A 617 16.39 15.60 19.54
C ASP A 617 16.50 14.09 19.18
N GLN A 618 17.58 13.71 18.50
CA GLN A 618 17.87 12.31 18.17
C GLN A 618 18.28 11.54 19.44
N ARG A 619 17.37 10.71 19.96
CA ARG A 619 17.58 9.99 21.22
C ARG A 619 18.34 8.69 21.01
N GLU A 620 19.50 8.58 21.66
CA GLU A 620 20.25 7.33 21.67
C GLU A 620 19.63 6.29 22.64
N TYR A 621 18.70 5.50 22.10
CA TYR A 621 18.13 4.34 22.79
C TYR A 621 19.19 3.25 22.94
N THR A 622 19.39 2.78 24.16
CA THR A 622 20.47 1.87 24.57
C THR A 622 19.95 0.81 25.54
N LEU A 623 20.69 -0.29 25.68
CA LEU A 623 20.52 -1.23 26.79
C LEU A 623 21.45 -0.78 27.93
N ASP A 624 20.94 -0.71 29.16
CA ASP A 624 21.76 -0.29 30.30
C ASP A 624 22.80 -1.39 30.66
N ASP A 625 24.03 -1.02 31.04
CA ASP A 625 25.18 -1.93 31.22
C ASP A 625 24.86 -3.18 32.06
N ASP A 626 24.07 -3.03 33.12
CA ASP A 626 23.71 -4.13 34.01
C ASP A 626 22.67 -5.07 33.38
N CYS A 627 21.81 -4.58 32.48
CA CYS A 627 20.94 -5.41 31.67
C CYS A 627 21.74 -6.16 30.59
N GLN A 628 22.76 -5.51 29.99
CA GLN A 628 23.61 -6.15 28.99
C GLN A 628 24.41 -7.32 29.59
N LYS A 629 25.02 -7.12 30.76
CA LYS A 629 25.70 -8.19 31.53
C LYS A 629 24.74 -9.34 31.87
N LEU A 630 23.49 -9.03 32.23
CA LEU A 630 22.48 -10.05 32.55
C LEU A 630 22.05 -10.86 31.33
N GLN A 631 21.93 -10.22 30.17
CA GLN A 631 21.55 -10.90 28.93
C GLN A 631 22.64 -11.88 28.49
N THR A 632 23.92 -11.54 28.68
CA THR A 632 25.04 -12.47 28.45
C THR A 632 24.99 -13.70 29.36
N VAL A 633 24.52 -13.54 30.61
CA VAL A 633 24.29 -14.65 31.55
C VAL A 633 23.10 -15.52 31.11
N ILE A 634 21.96 -14.92 30.78
CA ILE A 634 20.72 -15.64 30.39
C ILE A 634 20.92 -16.46 29.10
N LEU A 635 21.79 -16.01 28.19
CA LEU A 635 22.03 -16.68 26.91
C LEU A 635 23.05 -17.85 26.97
N LYS A 636 23.74 -18.07 28.10
CA LYS A 636 24.67 -19.22 28.28
C LYS A 636 23.98 -20.57 28.01
N PRO A 637 24.61 -21.51 27.28
CA PRO A 637 24.02 -22.83 27.00
C PRO A 637 23.73 -23.68 28.24
N GLU A 638 24.60 -23.62 29.26
CA GLU A 638 24.46 -24.32 30.54
C GLU A 638 24.56 -23.29 31.68
N PRO A 639 23.60 -23.24 32.64
CA PRO A 639 23.62 -22.27 33.73
C PRO A 639 24.54 -22.73 34.88
N ASP A 640 25.43 -21.85 35.34
CA ASP A 640 26.33 -22.13 36.47
C ASP A 640 25.82 -21.55 37.81
N LYS A 641 26.59 -21.77 38.88
CA LYS A 641 26.21 -21.32 40.23
C LYS A 641 26.38 -19.81 40.44
N GLU A 642 27.27 -19.15 39.70
CA GLU A 642 27.47 -17.70 39.78
C GLU A 642 26.34 -16.95 39.05
N ASP A 643 25.85 -17.52 37.94
CA ASP A 643 24.66 -17.03 37.22
C ASP A 643 23.43 -16.93 38.14
N SER A 644 23.23 -17.92 39.02
CA SER A 644 22.14 -17.89 40.01
C SER A 644 22.24 -16.73 41.00
N VAL A 645 23.47 -16.30 41.35
CA VAL A 645 23.73 -15.16 42.24
C VAL A 645 23.45 -13.84 41.51
N VAL A 646 23.80 -13.76 40.23
CA VAL A 646 23.51 -12.62 39.36
C VAL A 646 21.99 -12.45 39.18
N LEU A 647 21.26 -13.53 38.89
CA LEU A 647 19.79 -13.53 38.81
C LEU A 647 19.15 -13.07 40.14
N LYS A 648 19.64 -13.61 41.27
CA LYS A 648 19.16 -13.28 42.63
C LYS A 648 19.37 -11.82 42.99
N LYS A 649 20.53 -11.24 42.65
CA LYS A 649 20.81 -9.80 42.84
C LYS A 649 19.81 -8.94 42.08
N THR A 650 19.61 -9.22 40.79
CA THR A 650 18.83 -8.35 39.90
C THR A 650 17.32 -8.46 40.11
N LEU A 651 16.79 -9.64 40.42
CA LEU A 651 15.39 -9.78 40.84
C LEU A 651 15.13 -9.07 42.17
N SER A 652 16.06 -9.13 43.13
CA SER A 652 15.95 -8.38 44.40
C SER A 652 15.99 -6.86 44.21
N CYS A 653 16.73 -6.34 43.24
CA CYS A 653 16.72 -4.91 42.90
C CYS A 653 15.39 -4.44 42.28
N SER A 654 14.71 -5.31 41.52
CA SER A 654 13.45 -4.99 40.84
C SER A 654 12.19 -5.28 41.67
N TYR A 655 12.32 -6.13 42.69
CA TYR A 655 11.31 -6.44 43.70
C TYR A 655 11.82 -6.12 45.12
N PRO A 656 12.20 -4.86 45.44
CA PRO A 656 12.97 -4.51 46.64
C PRO A 656 12.27 -4.79 47.98
N ASN A 657 10.95 -5.00 47.98
CA ASN A 657 10.13 -5.26 49.16
C ASN A 657 9.53 -6.68 49.18
N VAL A 658 10.03 -7.61 48.35
CA VAL A 658 9.48 -8.98 48.23
C VAL A 658 10.61 -10.00 48.46
N PRO A 659 10.40 -11.07 49.24
CA PRO A 659 11.38 -12.15 49.37
C PRO A 659 11.75 -12.75 48.01
N PHE A 660 13.03 -13.10 47.80
CA PHE A 660 13.53 -13.58 46.51
C PHE A 660 12.71 -14.75 45.94
N SER A 661 12.33 -15.73 46.77
CA SER A 661 11.49 -16.87 46.39
C SER A 661 10.08 -16.48 45.92
N GLU A 662 9.47 -15.45 46.54
CA GLU A 662 8.16 -14.94 46.16
C GLU A 662 8.23 -14.05 44.90
N ALA A 663 9.31 -13.27 44.74
CA ALA A 663 9.58 -12.51 43.52
C ALA A 663 9.84 -13.44 42.32
N LEU A 664 10.61 -14.51 42.53
CA LEU A 664 10.88 -15.57 41.54
C LEU A 664 9.58 -16.29 41.15
N LYS A 665 8.72 -16.63 42.12
CA LYS A 665 7.39 -17.22 41.84
C LYS A 665 6.52 -16.28 41.01
N LYS A 666 6.45 -14.99 41.35
CA LYS A 666 5.67 -13.98 40.61
C LYS A 666 6.18 -13.75 39.18
N GLU A 667 7.47 -13.95 38.92
CA GLU A 667 8.01 -13.91 37.56
C GLU A 667 7.80 -15.22 36.81
N ASN A 668 7.87 -16.38 37.46
CA ASN A 668 7.51 -17.67 36.88
C ASN A 668 6.00 -17.70 36.50
N GLU A 669 5.11 -17.21 37.36
CA GLU A 669 3.66 -17.04 37.07
C GLU A 669 3.41 -16.17 35.83
N LYS A 670 4.19 -15.09 35.62
CA LYS A 670 4.11 -14.29 34.39
C LYS A 670 4.72 -14.99 33.19
N LEU A 671 5.87 -15.65 33.33
CA LEU A 671 6.48 -16.41 32.24
C LEU A 671 5.55 -17.53 31.78
N GLN A 672 4.80 -18.16 32.69
CA GLN A 672 3.74 -19.12 32.33
C GLN A 672 2.58 -18.46 31.58
N LEU A 673 2.19 -17.23 31.91
CA LEU A 673 1.17 -16.48 31.15
C LEU A 673 1.67 -16.04 29.76
N GLU A 674 2.90 -15.56 29.65
CA GLU A 674 3.54 -15.25 28.35
C GLU A 674 3.70 -16.54 27.53
N LEU A 675 4.06 -17.68 28.15
CA LEU A 675 4.15 -18.98 27.50
C LEU A 675 2.78 -19.46 27.01
N GLN A 676 1.72 -19.37 27.83
CA GLN A 676 0.36 -19.73 27.44
C GLN A 676 -0.14 -18.85 26.29
N TYR A 677 0.22 -17.55 26.29
CA TYR A 677 -0.06 -16.64 25.19
C TYR A 677 0.71 -17.06 23.92
N SER A 678 2.03 -17.29 24.00
CA SER A 678 2.87 -17.79 22.89
C SER A 678 2.42 -19.16 22.36
N GLN A 679 1.91 -20.04 23.23
CA GLN A 679 1.32 -21.33 22.84
C GLN A 679 -0.02 -21.16 22.13
N ALA A 680 -0.89 -20.26 22.60
CA ALA A 680 -2.18 -19.97 21.96
C ALA A 680 -2.03 -19.37 20.57
N ILE A 681 -0.97 -18.58 20.33
CA ILE A 681 -0.62 -17.99 19.03
C ILE A 681 0.41 -18.81 18.22
N MET A 682 0.79 -19.99 18.74
CA MET A 682 1.67 -21.00 18.10
C MET A 682 3.10 -20.52 17.73
N ASP A 683 3.67 -19.54 18.45
CA ASP A 683 5.08 -19.17 18.27
C ASP A 683 5.99 -20.14 19.03
N ILE A 684 6.43 -21.18 18.32
CA ILE A 684 7.30 -22.24 18.84
C ILE A 684 8.61 -21.67 19.41
N HIS A 685 9.21 -20.65 18.80
CA HIS A 685 10.50 -20.12 19.24
C HIS A 685 10.37 -19.23 20.47
N GLN A 686 9.29 -18.44 20.60
CA GLN A 686 8.97 -17.81 21.88
C GLN A 686 8.64 -18.87 22.94
N CYS A 687 7.94 -19.96 22.61
CA CYS A 687 7.70 -21.04 23.56
C CYS A 687 9.00 -21.68 24.06
N GLU A 688 9.93 -22.05 23.17
CA GLU A 688 11.25 -22.59 23.51
C GLU A 688 12.07 -21.61 24.37
N PHE A 689 12.05 -20.33 24.02
CA PHE A 689 12.76 -19.27 24.74
C PHE A 689 12.19 -19.00 26.13
N ILE A 690 10.86 -18.93 26.26
CA ILE A 690 10.17 -18.71 27.54
C ILE A 690 10.28 -19.98 28.42
N GLN A 691 10.22 -21.18 27.83
CA GLN A 691 10.50 -22.42 28.55
C GLN A 691 11.92 -22.43 29.13
N ARG A 692 12.93 -22.06 28.33
CA ARG A 692 14.31 -21.92 28.83
C ARG A 692 14.45 -20.87 29.94
N LEU A 693 13.66 -19.78 29.90
CA LEU A 693 13.59 -18.81 31.00
C LEU A 693 12.94 -19.43 32.27
N LEU A 694 11.90 -20.26 32.13
CA LEU A 694 11.29 -21.00 33.23
C LEU A 694 12.31 -21.97 33.85
N ASP A 695 12.99 -22.78 33.05
CA ASP A 695 14.02 -23.74 33.49
C ASP A 695 15.13 -23.05 34.30
N ILE A 696 15.60 -21.88 33.86
CA ILE A 696 16.55 -21.04 34.59
C ILE A 696 15.98 -20.58 35.95
N THR A 697 14.70 -20.23 36.03
CA THR A 697 14.07 -19.88 37.33
C THR A 697 13.94 -21.08 38.27
N GLU A 698 13.71 -22.29 37.76
CA GLU A 698 13.65 -23.49 38.60
C GLU A 698 15.03 -23.85 39.16
N VAL A 699 16.09 -23.83 38.35
CA VAL A 699 17.47 -24.03 38.82
C VAL A 699 17.85 -23.00 39.90
N ALA A 700 17.42 -21.75 39.74
CA ALA A 700 17.63 -20.70 40.75
C ALA A 700 16.83 -20.92 42.06
N ALA A 701 15.71 -21.63 42.02
CA ALA A 701 14.89 -21.95 43.20
C ALA A 701 15.50 -23.09 44.06
N TYR A 702 16.23 -24.03 43.46
CA TYR A 702 16.85 -25.16 44.17
C TYR A 702 18.20 -24.84 44.85
N SER A 703 18.73 -23.62 44.72
CA SER A 703 20.03 -23.24 45.30
C SER A 703 19.92 -23.01 46.82
N PRO A 704 20.55 -23.85 47.68
CA PRO A 704 20.24 -23.91 49.11
C PRO A 704 20.74 -22.69 49.89
N GLU A 705 19.89 -22.17 50.79
CA GLU A 705 20.17 -20.96 51.56
C GLU A 705 21.28 -21.16 52.62
N LYS A 706 22.52 -20.81 52.27
CA LYS A 706 23.53 -20.46 53.29
C LYS A 706 23.24 -19.07 53.84
N ALA A 707 22.61 -19.03 55.01
CA ALA A 707 22.24 -17.81 55.71
C ALA A 707 23.47 -16.96 56.09
N HIS A 708 23.70 -15.88 55.33
CA HIS A 708 24.53 -14.77 55.79
C HIS A 708 23.68 -13.80 56.63
N LYS A 709 24.24 -13.38 57.76
CA LYS A 709 23.52 -12.60 58.79
C LYS A 709 23.12 -11.22 58.28
N LYS A 710 22.06 -10.67 58.87
CA LYS A 710 21.75 -9.23 58.79
C LYS A 710 23.01 -8.41 59.12
N VAL A 711 23.30 -7.42 58.28
CA VAL A 711 24.06 -6.22 58.67
C VAL A 711 23.04 -5.09 58.71
N GLU A 712 23.06 -4.30 59.78
CA GLU A 712 22.08 -3.25 60.03
C GLU A 712 22.45 -1.96 59.28
N TYR A 713 21.43 -1.19 58.87
CA TYR A 713 21.64 0.16 58.36
C TYR A 713 21.90 1.12 59.52
N SER A 714 23.12 1.64 59.65
CA SER A 714 23.48 2.70 60.59
C SER A 714 24.03 3.93 59.88
N ASN A 715 23.16 4.92 59.72
CA ASN A 715 23.37 6.37 59.59
C ASN A 715 24.79 6.95 59.41
N TYR A 716 24.90 7.89 58.46
CA TYR A 716 25.65 9.16 58.51
C TYR A 716 27.08 9.18 59.06
N SER A 717 28.02 9.67 58.25
CA SER A 717 28.53 11.05 58.41
C SER A 717 29.40 11.49 57.24
N TYR A 718 29.68 12.79 57.19
CA TYR A 718 30.42 13.48 56.12
C TYR A 718 31.69 14.09 56.75
N SER A 719 32.87 13.77 56.24
CA SER A 719 34.08 14.54 56.52
C SER A 719 35.15 14.37 55.44
N ASP A 720 35.72 15.49 55.03
CA ASP A 720 36.86 15.63 54.14
C ASP A 720 38.12 15.91 54.96
N ALA A 721 39.25 15.29 54.59
CA ALA A 721 40.61 15.64 55.01
C ALA A 721 41.64 14.80 54.21
N GLY A 722 42.45 15.44 53.37
CA GLY A 722 43.50 14.75 52.58
C GLY A 722 44.87 14.65 53.26
N GLY A 723 45.87 14.07 52.58
CA GLY A 723 47.27 14.29 52.95
C GLY A 723 48.34 13.24 52.59
N GLY A 724 48.87 13.29 51.36
CA GLY A 724 50.29 12.98 51.05
C GLY A 724 50.76 11.51 50.97
N GLY A 725 51.98 11.29 50.44
CA GLY A 725 52.70 10.01 50.61
C GLY A 725 53.32 9.33 49.36
N LYS A 726 54.24 10.00 48.67
CA LYS A 726 55.12 9.51 47.57
C LYS A 726 55.56 8.01 47.57
N SER A 727 55.43 7.37 46.40
CA SER A 727 56.39 6.50 45.66
C SER A 727 57.22 5.38 46.35
N HIS A 728 57.32 4.20 45.69
CA HIS A 728 58.61 3.60 45.28
C HIS A 728 58.49 2.45 44.24
N SER A 729 59.56 2.21 43.48
CA SER A 729 59.85 1.00 42.66
C SER A 729 60.64 -0.04 43.49
N SER A 730 61.12 -1.24 43.07
CA SER A 730 61.45 -1.84 41.74
C SER A 730 61.63 -3.39 41.91
N ALA A 731 61.29 -4.29 40.96
CA ALA A 731 62.17 -4.95 39.94
C ALA A 731 62.51 -6.46 40.21
N GLU A 732 63.18 -7.10 39.22
CA GLU A 732 63.86 -8.44 39.22
C GLU A 732 62.99 -9.73 39.02
N LYS A 733 63.45 -10.85 38.38
CA LYS A 733 64.52 -11.11 37.35
C LYS A 733 64.37 -12.50 36.63
N GLU A 734 64.75 -12.54 35.34
CA GLU A 734 65.54 -13.56 34.59
C GLU A 734 65.43 -15.13 34.72
N LYS A 735 65.00 -15.80 33.59
CA LYS A 735 65.75 -16.79 32.73
C LYS A 735 66.21 -18.19 33.26
N PRO A 736 66.78 -19.15 32.43
CA PRO A 736 66.70 -19.45 30.97
C PRO A 736 66.73 -20.99 30.55
N TYR A 737 66.91 -21.28 29.22
CA TYR A 737 67.56 -22.48 28.58
C TYR A 737 66.79 -23.85 28.50
N LYS A 738 67.01 -24.79 27.54
CA LYS A 738 67.56 -24.77 26.15
C LYS A 738 67.38 -26.15 25.41
N LYS A 739 67.16 -26.12 24.06
CA LYS A 739 67.60 -27.10 23.01
C LYS A 739 67.10 -28.58 23.06
N SER A 740 67.18 -29.41 22.00
CA SER A 740 67.71 -29.34 20.58
C SER A 740 67.21 -30.54 19.74
N ASP A 741 67.11 -30.53 18.39
CA ASP A 741 67.11 -29.44 17.39
C ASP A 741 65.95 -29.59 16.35
N THR A 742 65.94 -30.27 15.16
CA THR A 742 66.90 -31.01 14.29
C THR A 742 66.35 -31.02 12.82
N PHE A 743 67.09 -31.50 11.80
CA PHE A 743 66.78 -31.40 10.33
C PHE A 743 67.31 -32.64 9.53
N PRO A 744 67.24 -32.77 8.16
CA PRO A 744 66.83 -31.85 7.07
C PRO A 744 65.73 -32.46 6.14
N ALA A 745 65.30 -31.94 4.98
CA ALA A 745 65.62 -30.82 4.07
C ALA A 745 64.34 -30.54 3.21
N SER A 746 64.14 -29.53 2.35
CA SER A 746 64.67 -28.18 2.02
C SER A 746 63.62 -27.53 1.06
N ARG A 747 63.73 -26.33 0.45
CA ARG A 747 64.77 -25.31 0.29
C ARG A 747 64.06 -23.93 0.17
N SER A 748 64.60 -22.88 0.78
CA SER A 748 64.13 -21.47 0.72
C SER A 748 65.34 -20.56 0.43
N PRO A 749 65.31 -19.20 0.39
CA PRO A 749 64.53 -18.18 1.17
C PRO A 749 63.72 -17.20 0.26
N ALA A 750 62.91 -16.20 0.67
CA ALA A 750 62.71 -15.40 1.90
C ALA A 750 63.75 -14.26 2.14
N PRO A 751 63.47 -13.19 2.94
CA PRO A 751 62.19 -12.61 3.41
C PRO A 751 62.09 -11.06 3.20
N GLU A 752 61.06 -10.40 3.77
CA GLU A 752 60.93 -8.93 3.83
C GLU A 752 61.79 -8.26 4.92
N LYS A 753 62.31 -7.05 4.65
CA LYS A 753 61.93 -5.75 5.28
C LYS A 753 62.96 -4.64 5.04
N ASP A 754 62.49 -3.43 4.70
CA ASP A 754 62.83 -2.16 5.39
C ASP A 754 62.11 -0.94 4.76
N LEU A 755 62.03 0.16 5.52
CA LEU A 755 61.58 1.51 5.13
C LEU A 755 62.75 2.50 5.38
N PRO A 756 62.73 3.77 4.91
CA PRO A 756 62.05 4.35 3.73
C PRO A 756 62.91 5.35 2.92
N SER A 757 62.79 5.43 1.58
CA SER A 757 63.15 6.65 0.82
C SER A 757 62.68 6.71 -0.64
N THR A 758 62.21 7.91 -1.03
CA THR A 758 62.31 8.59 -2.34
C THR A 758 62.39 7.80 -3.67
N GLY A 759 61.25 7.72 -4.38
CA GLY A 759 61.14 8.06 -5.82
C GLY A 759 61.54 7.03 -6.90
N GLY A 760 60.61 6.70 -7.81
CA GLY A 760 60.91 5.99 -9.06
C GLY A 760 59.70 5.29 -9.72
N SER A 761 59.30 5.78 -10.89
CA SER A 761 58.42 5.17 -11.93
C SER A 761 57.87 3.74 -11.74
N TYR A 762 56.54 3.61 -11.87
CA TYR A 762 55.89 2.38 -12.38
C TYR A 762 55.80 2.41 -13.92
N GLN A 763 55.61 1.23 -14.54
CA GLN A 763 55.65 1.05 -16.00
C GLN A 763 54.31 1.39 -16.68
N GLN A 764 54.35 1.69 -17.98
CA GLN A 764 53.41 2.63 -18.62
C GLN A 764 52.41 1.98 -19.61
N GLU A 765 52.38 0.65 -19.72
CA GLU A 765 51.78 -0.06 -20.88
C GLU A 765 50.37 -0.65 -20.64
N ASP A 766 49.84 -0.59 -19.42
CA ASP A 766 48.49 -1.06 -19.08
C ASP A 766 47.59 0.08 -18.53
N TRP A 767 46.29 -0.19 -18.32
CA TRP A 767 45.37 0.75 -17.67
C TRP A 767 45.70 0.88 -16.17
N HIS A 768 45.74 2.09 -15.64
CA HIS A 768 46.02 2.36 -14.21
C HIS A 768 44.81 2.14 -13.29
N THR A 769 43.64 1.86 -13.85
CA THR A 769 42.36 1.73 -13.12
C THR A 769 41.58 0.53 -13.65
N ASP A 770 41.05 -0.33 -12.77
CA ASP A 770 40.25 -1.50 -13.16
C ASP A 770 38.85 -1.11 -13.68
N LEU A 771 38.30 -1.92 -14.60
CA LEU A 771 37.02 -1.70 -15.27
C LEU A 771 35.81 -1.64 -14.31
N LEU A 772 35.96 -2.09 -13.06
CA LEU A 772 34.92 -2.05 -12.02
C LEU A 772 35.35 -1.25 -10.76
N ALA A 773 36.44 -0.48 -10.82
CA ALA A 773 36.90 0.37 -9.71
C ALA A 773 36.04 1.62 -9.47
N CYS A 774 34.89 1.77 -10.13
CA CYS A 774 33.99 2.92 -9.99
C CYS A 774 33.45 3.12 -8.55
N CYS A 775 33.40 2.06 -7.74
CA CYS A 775 33.07 2.13 -6.32
C CYS A 775 34.08 2.94 -5.48
N SER A 776 35.29 3.19 -5.99
CA SER A 776 36.31 4.02 -5.34
C SER A 776 35.98 5.51 -5.37
N GLU A 777 35.30 5.99 -6.42
CA GLU A 777 34.87 7.39 -6.57
C GLU A 777 33.40 7.48 -7.03
N PRO A 778 32.43 7.25 -6.11
CA PRO A 778 31.02 7.26 -6.44
C PRO A 778 30.55 8.58 -7.05
N CYS A 779 31.16 9.72 -6.69
CA CYS A 779 30.82 11.03 -7.25
C CYS A 779 31.07 11.13 -8.77
N LEU A 780 32.19 10.61 -9.26
CA LEU A 780 32.52 10.60 -10.70
C LEU A 780 31.66 9.58 -11.46
N CYS A 781 31.35 8.44 -10.84
CA CYS A 781 30.42 7.46 -11.37
C CYS A 781 28.99 8.01 -11.49
N ILE A 782 28.50 8.69 -10.45
CA ILE A 782 27.19 9.37 -10.45
C ILE A 782 27.14 10.46 -11.53
N LYS A 783 28.15 11.34 -11.61
CA LYS A 783 28.23 12.38 -12.64
C LYS A 783 28.21 11.80 -14.05
N THR A 784 28.95 10.72 -14.30
CA THR A 784 29.00 10.06 -15.61
C THR A 784 27.73 9.26 -15.91
N CYS A 785 26.99 8.79 -14.90
CA CYS A 785 25.71 8.13 -15.08
C CYS A 785 24.59 9.10 -15.46
N PHE A 786 24.55 10.29 -14.84
CA PHE A 786 23.53 11.30 -15.13
C PHE A 786 23.88 12.22 -16.32
N PHE A 787 25.16 12.40 -16.65
CA PHE A 787 25.60 13.25 -17.76
C PHE A 787 26.73 12.59 -18.61
N PRO A 788 26.49 11.39 -19.19
CA PRO A 788 27.52 10.62 -19.91
C PRO A 788 28.11 11.36 -21.11
N CYS A 789 27.31 12.18 -21.81
CA CYS A 789 27.79 12.98 -22.95
C CYS A 789 28.80 14.07 -22.55
N GLY A 790 28.75 14.58 -21.31
CA GLY A 790 29.73 15.55 -20.79
C GLY A 790 31.03 14.92 -20.31
N THR A 791 31.00 13.67 -19.83
CA THR A 791 32.23 12.90 -19.60
C THR A 791 32.83 12.50 -20.96
N LEU A 792 32.01 11.98 -21.88
CA LEU A 792 32.44 11.56 -23.22
C LEU A 792 33.00 12.71 -24.06
N SER A 793 32.47 13.94 -24.00
CA SER A 793 32.98 15.06 -24.80
C SER A 793 34.41 15.45 -24.39
N LYS A 794 34.73 15.43 -23.09
CA LYS A 794 36.10 15.67 -22.61
C LYS A 794 37.04 14.52 -22.98
N ILE A 795 36.62 13.26 -22.80
CA ILE A 795 37.33 12.05 -23.27
C ILE A 795 37.62 12.14 -24.76
N ALA A 796 36.60 12.39 -25.59
CA ALA A 796 36.69 12.44 -27.04
C ALA A 796 37.52 13.63 -27.54
N THR A 797 37.49 14.77 -26.83
CA THR A 797 38.34 15.93 -27.13
C THR A 797 39.81 15.55 -27.10
N VAL A 798 40.24 14.89 -26.01
CA VAL A 798 41.62 14.41 -25.84
C VAL A 798 41.92 13.25 -26.82
N ALA A 799 41.00 12.30 -26.98
CA ALA A 799 41.13 11.16 -27.90
C ALA A 799 41.24 11.52 -29.40
N THR A 800 40.78 12.70 -29.79
CA THR A 800 40.77 13.16 -31.20
C THR A 800 41.65 14.38 -31.45
N ASN A 801 42.22 14.97 -30.40
CA ASN A 801 42.99 16.22 -30.43
C ASN A 801 42.23 17.37 -31.14
N ARG A 802 40.92 17.45 -30.90
CA ARG A 802 40.00 18.48 -31.40
C ARG A 802 39.01 18.80 -30.27
N PRO A 803 38.69 20.07 -29.98
CA PRO A 803 37.59 20.39 -29.06
C PRO A 803 36.27 19.84 -29.60
N ILE A 804 35.60 19.00 -28.79
CA ILE A 804 34.27 18.44 -29.05
C ILE A 804 33.36 18.90 -27.92
N SER A 805 32.23 19.52 -28.26
CA SER A 805 31.26 19.97 -27.24
C SER A 805 30.38 18.82 -26.72
N SER A 806 29.78 18.98 -25.54
CA SER A 806 28.84 17.97 -25.00
C SER A 806 27.58 17.78 -25.86
N ALA A 807 27.14 18.84 -26.55
CA ALA A 807 26.05 18.76 -27.53
C ALA A 807 26.46 18.00 -28.81
N GLU A 808 27.68 18.24 -29.29
CA GLU A 808 28.27 17.52 -30.44
C GLU A 808 28.48 16.03 -30.13
N ALA A 809 29.02 15.69 -28.95
CA ALA A 809 29.14 14.30 -28.49
C ALA A 809 27.76 13.61 -28.30
N CYS A 810 26.73 14.36 -27.89
CA CYS A 810 25.36 13.85 -27.81
C CYS A 810 24.77 13.59 -29.21
N ASN A 811 24.94 14.52 -30.15
CA ASN A 811 24.50 14.38 -31.54
C ASN A 811 25.22 13.24 -32.26
N ASP A 812 26.53 13.07 -32.04
CA ASP A 812 27.29 11.93 -32.56
C ASP A 812 26.78 10.60 -31.98
N LEU A 813 26.54 10.51 -30.67
CA LEU A 813 25.94 9.31 -30.06
C LEU A 813 24.58 8.96 -30.67
N LEU A 814 23.71 9.96 -30.87
CA LEU A 814 22.39 9.80 -31.48
C LEU A 814 22.50 9.39 -32.96
N ALA A 815 23.33 10.07 -33.75
CA ALA A 815 23.55 9.77 -35.16
C ALA A 815 24.13 8.37 -35.37
N TYR A 816 25.07 7.93 -34.52
CA TYR A 816 25.56 6.56 -34.55
C TYR A 816 24.47 5.56 -34.12
N SER A 817 23.67 5.85 -33.07
CA SER A 817 22.63 4.94 -32.57
C SER A 817 21.55 4.55 -33.59
N LEU A 818 21.36 5.37 -34.64
CA LEU A 818 20.43 5.11 -35.75
C LEU A 818 21.00 4.19 -36.84
N ILE A 819 22.30 3.88 -36.81
CA ILE A 819 23.02 3.15 -37.86
C ILE A 819 23.78 1.93 -37.29
N LEU A 820 24.27 2.02 -36.05
CA LEU A 820 24.95 0.97 -35.27
C LEU A 820 24.57 1.12 -33.78
N SER A 821 24.85 0.13 -32.93
CA SER A 821 24.63 0.32 -31.49
C SER A 821 25.54 1.42 -30.91
N CYS A 822 25.03 2.24 -29.98
CA CYS A 822 25.76 3.39 -29.42
C CYS A 822 27.15 3.05 -28.84
N CYS A 823 27.31 1.84 -28.29
CA CYS A 823 28.59 1.30 -27.80
C CYS A 823 29.70 1.29 -28.88
N CYS A 824 29.37 1.28 -30.17
CA CYS A 824 30.35 1.30 -31.26
C CYS A 824 31.09 2.64 -31.35
N TYR A 825 30.42 3.76 -31.07
CA TYR A 825 31.05 5.09 -31.11
C TYR A 825 32.02 5.27 -29.94
N THR A 826 31.58 4.98 -28.71
CA THR A 826 32.44 5.08 -27.52
C THR A 826 33.61 4.09 -27.55
N CYS A 827 33.40 2.86 -28.03
CA CYS A 827 34.48 1.91 -28.30
C CYS A 827 35.52 2.48 -29.29
N CYS A 828 35.11 3.24 -30.31
CA CYS A 828 36.05 3.90 -31.23
C CYS A 828 36.83 5.05 -30.58
N ILE A 829 36.28 5.72 -29.58
CA ILE A 829 36.99 6.73 -28.76
C ILE A 829 37.98 6.05 -27.81
N ARG A 830 37.58 5.02 -27.06
CA ARG A 830 38.47 4.18 -26.23
C ARG A 830 39.67 3.66 -27.02
N ARG A 831 39.40 3.10 -28.20
CA ARG A 831 40.41 2.58 -29.14
C ARG A 831 41.41 3.65 -29.62
N LYS A 832 41.02 4.92 -29.68
CA LYS A 832 41.94 6.04 -29.97
C LYS A 832 42.80 6.38 -28.76
N LEU A 833 42.21 6.52 -27.57
CA LEU A 833 42.95 6.76 -26.32
C LEU A 833 43.97 5.66 -26.04
N ARG A 834 43.55 4.41 -26.15
CA ARG A 834 44.38 3.22 -25.94
C ARG A 834 45.59 3.19 -26.89
N LYS A 835 45.42 3.62 -28.15
CA LYS A 835 46.53 3.82 -29.09
C LYS A 835 47.41 5.03 -28.77
N MET A 836 46.82 6.14 -28.33
CA MET A 836 47.54 7.37 -28.01
C MET A 836 48.42 7.24 -26.76
N PHE A 837 47.96 6.47 -25.78
CA PHE A 837 48.68 6.18 -24.54
C PHE A 837 49.51 4.88 -24.57
N ASN A 838 49.56 4.20 -25.72
CA ASN A 838 50.28 2.93 -25.93
C ASN A 838 49.89 1.82 -24.93
N ILE A 839 48.58 1.68 -24.67
CA ILE A 839 48.03 0.70 -23.73
C ILE A 839 47.66 -0.61 -24.46
N THR A 840 47.94 -1.76 -23.85
CA THR A 840 47.67 -3.09 -24.43
C THR A 840 46.15 -3.38 -24.63
N GLY A 841 45.81 -4.34 -25.50
CA GLY A 841 44.44 -4.85 -25.67
C GLY A 841 43.94 -5.01 -27.12
N GLY A 842 42.85 -5.76 -27.31
CA GLY A 842 42.19 -6.03 -28.58
C GLY A 842 40.91 -5.20 -28.82
N TYR A 843 40.35 -5.31 -30.03
CA TYR A 843 39.10 -4.61 -30.38
C TYR A 843 37.85 -5.26 -29.76
N VAL A 844 37.94 -6.53 -29.40
CA VAL A 844 36.88 -7.25 -28.67
C VAL A 844 36.80 -6.72 -27.23
N ASP A 845 37.93 -6.45 -26.60
CA ASP A 845 38.00 -6.00 -25.21
C ASP A 845 37.45 -4.57 -25.04
N ASP A 846 37.79 -3.66 -25.98
CA ASP A 846 37.24 -2.30 -26.02
C ASP A 846 35.70 -2.29 -26.15
N PHE A 847 35.15 -3.24 -26.91
CA PHE A 847 33.71 -3.39 -27.16
C PHE A 847 33.00 -4.05 -25.97
N LEU A 848 33.53 -5.17 -25.45
CA LEU A 848 32.97 -5.86 -24.29
C LEU A 848 32.97 -4.97 -23.04
N SER A 849 34.00 -4.14 -22.84
CA SER A 849 34.06 -3.17 -21.73
C SER A 849 32.84 -2.22 -21.74
N HIS A 850 32.52 -1.67 -22.91
CA HIS A 850 31.37 -0.77 -23.10
C HIS A 850 30.02 -1.49 -23.10
N PHE A 851 29.96 -2.73 -23.60
CA PHE A 851 28.74 -3.54 -23.62
C PHE A 851 28.34 -3.99 -22.21
N MET A 852 29.32 -4.33 -21.35
CA MET A 852 29.08 -4.76 -19.97
C MET A 852 28.69 -3.60 -19.05
N CYS A 853 29.40 -2.46 -19.12
CA CYS A 853 28.94 -1.22 -18.47
C CYS A 853 29.59 0.04 -19.07
N CYS A 854 28.87 0.71 -19.97
CA CYS A 854 29.29 1.95 -20.61
C CYS A 854 29.73 3.04 -19.60
N CYS A 855 28.98 3.24 -18.51
CA CYS A 855 29.32 4.24 -17.49
C CYS A 855 30.66 3.95 -16.79
N CYS A 856 30.97 2.67 -16.51
CA CYS A 856 32.23 2.30 -15.86
C CYS A 856 33.42 2.42 -16.82
N ALA A 857 33.24 2.04 -18.10
CA ALA A 857 34.25 2.21 -19.13
C ALA A 857 34.61 3.69 -19.34
N LEU A 858 33.62 4.60 -19.38
CA LEU A 858 33.86 6.04 -19.49
C LEU A 858 34.54 6.62 -18.24
N VAL A 859 34.20 6.18 -17.03
CA VAL A 859 34.88 6.61 -15.80
C VAL A 859 36.37 6.18 -15.82
N GLN A 860 36.64 4.94 -16.24
CA GLN A 860 38.01 4.41 -16.39
C GLN A 860 38.81 5.21 -17.44
N GLU A 861 38.19 5.53 -18.59
CA GLU A 861 38.81 6.31 -19.66
C GLU A 861 39.11 7.75 -19.27
N TRP A 862 38.18 8.43 -18.58
CA TRP A 862 38.43 9.77 -18.06
C TRP A 862 39.58 9.76 -17.04
N ARG A 863 39.62 8.75 -16.16
CA ARG A 863 40.67 8.67 -15.14
C ARG A 863 42.05 8.37 -15.71
N GLU A 864 42.15 7.59 -16.79
CA GLU A 864 43.41 7.37 -17.50
C GLU A 864 43.92 8.67 -18.16
N VAL A 865 43.02 9.53 -18.66
CA VAL A 865 43.35 10.87 -19.19
C VAL A 865 43.84 11.81 -18.07
N GLU A 866 43.18 11.82 -16.91
CA GLU A 866 43.60 12.58 -15.73
C GLU A 866 45.00 12.13 -15.23
N ILE A 867 45.19 10.82 -15.04
CA ILE A 867 46.45 10.24 -14.53
C ILE A 867 47.63 10.49 -15.46
N ARG A 868 47.43 10.41 -16.78
CA ARG A 868 48.49 10.66 -17.78
C ARG A 868 48.73 12.14 -18.09
N GLY A 869 48.08 13.06 -17.35
CA GLY A 869 48.49 14.47 -17.28
C GLY A 869 48.17 15.33 -18.51
N TYR A 870 47.18 14.95 -19.32
CA TYR A 870 46.82 15.66 -20.56
C TYR A 870 45.83 16.83 -20.35
N TYR A 871 45.78 17.41 -19.16
CA TYR A 871 44.98 18.60 -18.84
C TYR A 871 45.84 19.63 -18.08
N ASP A 872 45.61 20.92 -18.36
CA ASP A 872 46.51 22.00 -17.93
C ASP A 872 46.55 22.19 -16.40
N GLN A 873 47.75 22.27 -15.84
CA GLN A 873 48.01 22.42 -14.40
C GLN A 873 47.92 23.87 -13.90
N ASN A 874 47.70 24.85 -14.79
CA ASN A 874 47.80 26.28 -14.45
C ASN A 874 46.51 26.93 -13.90
N ASN A 875 45.44 26.16 -13.62
CA ASN A 875 44.26 26.68 -12.92
C ASN A 875 43.79 25.74 -11.79
N PRO A 876 44.16 26.00 -10.52
CA PRO A 876 43.78 25.17 -9.38
C PRO A 876 42.35 25.48 -8.89
N SER A 877 41.34 25.28 -9.75
CA SER A 877 39.95 25.19 -9.30
C SER A 877 39.80 23.96 -8.40
N THR A 878 39.55 24.20 -7.10
CA THR A 878 39.56 23.13 -6.09
C THR A 878 38.50 22.07 -6.37
N PHE A 879 38.90 20.80 -6.20
CA PHE A 879 38.05 19.61 -6.38
C PHE A 879 36.96 19.51 -5.28
N THR A 880 35.98 20.40 -5.37
CA THR A 880 34.82 20.52 -4.49
C THR A 880 33.58 20.80 -5.33
N ILE A 881 32.39 20.46 -4.81
CA ILE A 881 31.12 20.66 -5.54
C ILE A 881 30.87 22.15 -5.86
N HIS A 882 31.41 23.06 -5.03
CA HIS A 882 31.40 24.51 -5.27
C HIS A 882 32.16 24.90 -6.56
N GLY A 883 33.20 24.15 -6.96
CA GLY A 883 33.91 24.36 -8.23
C GLY A 883 33.00 24.10 -9.43
N ILE A 884 32.24 23.00 -9.40
CA ILE A 884 31.30 22.60 -10.47
C ILE A 884 30.23 23.67 -10.67
N LEU A 885 29.70 24.24 -9.59
CA LEU A 885 28.71 25.33 -9.62
C LEU A 885 29.32 26.72 -9.91
N SER A 886 30.64 26.82 -10.05
CA SER A 886 31.34 28.06 -10.43
C SER A 886 31.73 28.11 -11.91
N GLU A 887 32.05 26.97 -12.54
CA GLU A 887 32.31 26.91 -13.99
C GLU A 887 31.08 27.32 -14.82
N GLU A 888 29.86 27.10 -14.32
CA GLU A 888 28.60 27.55 -14.98
C GLU A 888 28.39 29.08 -14.96
N ARG A 889 29.23 29.87 -14.25
CA ARG A 889 29.14 31.35 -14.32
C ARG A 889 29.67 31.91 -15.64
N ASP A 890 30.65 31.25 -16.27
CA ASP A 890 31.35 31.77 -17.45
C ASP A 890 30.69 31.36 -18.79
N GLY A 891 29.38 31.61 -18.88
CA GLY A 891 28.78 32.10 -20.13
C GLY A 891 28.30 31.11 -21.20
N VAL A 892 28.12 29.81 -20.92
CA VAL A 892 27.71 28.80 -21.94
C VAL A 892 26.28 28.25 -21.75
N SER A 893 25.31 29.16 -21.72
CA SER A 893 23.88 28.99 -22.10
C SER A 893 23.10 27.71 -21.69
N HIS A 894 23.50 27.04 -20.62
CA HIS A 894 22.75 26.03 -19.88
C HIS A 894 23.01 26.34 -18.40
N GLY A 895 22.07 26.71 -17.55
CA GLY A 895 20.61 26.66 -17.65
C GLY A 895 20.11 26.17 -16.30
N TYR A 896 19.32 26.96 -15.58
CA TYR A 896 19.05 26.76 -14.14
C TYR A 896 18.47 25.38 -13.76
N GLU A 897 17.97 24.63 -14.74
CA GLU A 897 17.57 23.23 -14.66
C GLU A 897 18.66 22.33 -14.06
N SER A 898 19.96 22.54 -14.34
CA SER A 898 21.07 21.76 -13.75
C SER A 898 20.99 21.71 -12.23
N THR A 899 20.98 22.88 -11.58
CA THR A 899 20.95 23.02 -10.12
C THR A 899 19.64 22.51 -9.53
N TRP A 900 18.52 22.67 -10.25
CA TRP A 900 17.22 22.14 -9.84
C TRP A 900 17.19 20.60 -9.88
N CYS A 901 17.67 19.98 -10.96
CA CYS A 901 17.80 18.54 -11.08
C CYS A 901 18.76 17.95 -10.04
N PHE A 902 19.89 18.61 -9.74
CA PHE A 902 20.76 18.17 -8.64
C PHE A 902 20.08 18.31 -7.27
N THR A 903 19.27 19.34 -7.03
CA THR A 903 18.48 19.50 -5.81
C THR A 903 17.44 18.38 -5.67
N GLN A 904 16.69 18.09 -6.73
CA GLN A 904 15.71 16.99 -6.76
C GLN A 904 16.36 15.62 -6.59
N ALA A 905 17.49 15.36 -7.28
CA ALA A 905 18.23 14.10 -7.16
C ALA A 905 18.87 13.91 -5.78
N ALA A 906 19.42 14.96 -5.18
CA ALA A 906 19.98 14.93 -3.83
C ALA A 906 18.90 14.63 -2.77
N ASN A 907 17.71 15.20 -2.93
CA ASN A 907 16.54 14.91 -2.09
C ASN A 907 16.06 13.46 -2.28
N TYR A 908 15.88 13.01 -3.53
CA TYR A 908 15.41 11.65 -3.85
C TYR A 908 16.38 10.56 -3.38
N LEU A 909 17.69 10.78 -3.51
CA LEU A 909 18.74 9.87 -3.03
C LEU A 909 19.12 10.10 -1.55
N ASN A 910 18.45 11.02 -0.86
CA ASN A 910 18.66 11.38 0.55
C ASN A 910 20.13 11.77 0.90
N ILE A 911 20.83 12.41 -0.03
CA ILE A 911 22.22 12.87 0.13
C ILE A 911 22.20 14.30 0.70
N LYS A 912 21.95 14.41 2.01
CA LYS A 912 21.71 15.71 2.68
C LYS A 912 22.78 16.77 2.40
N SER A 913 24.07 16.42 2.44
CA SER A 913 25.17 17.37 2.20
C SER A 913 25.23 17.94 0.78
N LEU A 914 24.65 17.25 -0.21
CA LEU A 914 24.49 17.78 -1.57
C LEU A 914 23.25 18.68 -1.66
N LEU A 915 22.15 18.29 -1.02
CA LEU A 915 20.91 19.05 -0.95
C LEU A 915 21.09 20.40 -0.24
N ASP A 916 21.74 20.40 0.92
CA ASP A 916 22.03 21.62 1.69
C ASP A 916 22.86 22.61 0.84
N LEU A 917 23.79 22.11 0.02
CA LEU A 917 24.67 22.92 -0.84
C LEU A 917 23.99 23.48 -2.10
N THR A 918 23.11 22.71 -2.76
CA THR A 918 22.35 23.24 -3.90
C THR A 918 21.30 24.26 -3.44
N CYS A 919 20.65 24.01 -2.30
CA CYS A 919 19.75 24.97 -1.65
C CYS A 919 20.48 26.28 -1.27
N GLN A 920 21.67 26.20 -0.67
CA GLN A 920 22.51 27.37 -0.38
C GLN A 920 22.83 28.15 -1.67
N THR A 921 23.17 27.45 -2.75
CA THR A 921 23.50 28.06 -4.05
C THR A 921 22.29 28.82 -4.63
N VAL A 922 21.09 28.22 -4.61
CA VAL A 922 19.85 28.88 -5.06
C VAL A 922 19.53 30.10 -4.17
N ALA A 923 19.72 30.00 -2.85
CA ALA A 923 19.49 31.12 -1.94
C ALA A 923 20.41 32.32 -2.25
N ASP A 924 21.71 32.11 -2.43
CA ASP A 924 22.65 33.19 -2.79
C ASP A 924 22.44 33.72 -4.23
N MET A 925 21.70 33.01 -5.10
CA MET A 925 21.27 33.51 -6.42
C MET A 925 19.99 34.37 -6.39
N ILE A 926 19.24 34.32 -5.29
CA ILE A 926 18.01 35.10 -5.03
C ILE A 926 18.32 36.35 -4.18
N LYS A 927 19.26 36.22 -3.24
CA LYS A 927 19.63 37.21 -2.22
C LYS A 927 19.93 38.59 -2.78
N GLY A 928 19.11 39.58 -2.41
CA GLY A 928 19.29 41.00 -2.76
C GLY A 928 18.70 41.43 -4.10
N LYS A 929 17.95 40.58 -4.80
CA LYS A 929 17.18 40.91 -6.01
C LYS A 929 15.74 41.29 -5.70
N THR A 930 15.09 42.07 -6.57
CA THR A 930 13.64 42.33 -6.47
C THR A 930 12.81 41.12 -6.93
N PRO A 931 11.51 41.03 -6.58
CA PRO A 931 10.63 39.96 -7.08
C PRO A 931 10.59 39.86 -8.60
N GLU A 932 10.69 40.97 -9.32
CA GLU A 932 10.70 41.04 -10.80
C GLU A 932 12.02 40.51 -11.35
N GLU A 933 13.15 40.84 -10.71
CA GLU A 933 14.47 40.31 -11.06
C GLU A 933 14.59 38.80 -10.75
N ILE A 934 13.94 38.33 -9.68
CA ILE A 934 13.84 36.90 -9.34
C ILE A 934 12.96 36.19 -10.39
N ARG A 935 11.75 36.69 -10.65
CA ARG A 935 10.84 36.19 -11.70
C ARG A 935 11.56 36.11 -13.04
N LYS A 936 12.34 37.13 -13.42
CA LYS A 936 13.16 37.16 -14.64
C LYS A 936 14.39 36.22 -14.59
N THR A 937 15.00 36.01 -13.42
CA THR A 937 16.11 35.05 -13.23
C THR A 937 15.62 33.61 -13.49
N PHE A 938 14.44 33.26 -12.98
CA PHE A 938 13.88 31.89 -13.04
C PHE A 938 12.79 31.71 -14.12
N ASN A 939 12.60 32.70 -15.01
CA ASN A 939 11.62 32.70 -16.10
C ASN A 939 10.16 32.44 -15.66
N ILE A 940 9.79 32.94 -14.47
CA ILE A 940 8.45 32.83 -13.88
C ILE A 940 7.56 33.95 -14.43
N LYS A 941 6.38 33.60 -14.96
CA LYS A 941 5.35 34.59 -15.33
C LYS A 941 4.65 35.13 -14.08
N ASN A 942 4.20 36.38 -14.15
CA ASN A 942 3.21 36.93 -13.21
C ASN A 942 1.82 36.79 -13.84
N ASP A 943 0.88 36.24 -13.09
CA ASP A 943 -0.48 35.86 -13.53
C ASP A 943 -1.60 36.50 -12.68
N PHE A 944 -1.26 37.21 -11.59
CA PHE A 944 -2.19 38.04 -10.84
C PHE A 944 -2.69 39.24 -11.65
N THR A 945 -3.97 39.57 -11.48
CA THR A 945 -4.57 40.85 -11.93
C THR A 945 -4.11 42.03 -11.03
N PRO A 946 -4.25 43.29 -11.49
CA PRO A 946 -3.91 44.45 -10.67
C PRO A 946 -4.71 44.54 -9.36
N GLU A 947 -5.95 44.06 -9.38
CA GLU A 947 -6.88 44.05 -8.25
C GLU A 947 -6.47 42.98 -7.22
N GLU A 948 -6.05 41.80 -7.67
CA GLU A 948 -5.48 40.76 -6.80
C GLU A 948 -4.12 41.18 -6.22
N GLU A 949 -3.23 41.82 -6.99
CA GLU A 949 -1.99 42.36 -6.45
C GLU A 949 -2.25 43.44 -5.38
N GLU A 950 -3.29 44.26 -5.54
CA GLU A 950 -3.64 45.30 -4.57
C GLU A 950 -4.32 44.73 -3.31
N GLU A 951 -5.13 43.68 -3.45
CA GLU A 951 -5.67 42.92 -2.31
C GLU A 951 -4.56 42.20 -1.54
N VAL A 952 -3.65 41.49 -2.22
CA VAL A 952 -2.47 40.85 -1.60
C VAL A 952 -1.56 41.85 -0.90
N ARG A 953 -1.35 43.03 -1.48
CA ARG A 953 -0.54 44.13 -0.90
C ARG A 953 -1.23 44.78 0.31
N ARG A 954 -2.57 44.78 0.36
CA ARG A 954 -3.38 45.23 1.51
C ARG A 954 -3.37 44.21 2.64
N GLU A 955 -3.46 42.91 2.34
CA GLU A 955 -3.45 41.85 3.36
C GLU A 955 -2.04 41.60 3.93
N ASN A 956 -1.01 41.77 3.10
CA ASN A 956 0.40 41.59 3.48
C ASN A 956 1.14 42.93 3.63
N GLN A 957 0.44 43.97 4.08
CA GLN A 957 0.99 45.32 4.24
C GLN A 957 2.28 45.35 5.10
N TRP A 958 2.39 44.44 6.07
CA TRP A 958 3.56 44.21 6.94
C TRP A 958 4.83 43.74 6.20
N ALA A 959 4.73 43.31 4.93
CA ALA A 959 5.85 42.85 4.11
C ALA A 959 6.37 43.93 3.13
N PHE A 960 5.78 45.13 3.17
CA PHE A 960 6.14 46.28 2.33
C PHE A 960 6.52 47.54 3.14
N GLU A 961 6.71 47.39 4.47
CA GLU A 961 7.28 48.38 5.41
C GLU A 961 8.70 47.97 5.85
#